data_AF-A0A7S3KWY4-F1
#
_entry.id   AF-A0A7S3KWY4-F1
#
_cell.length_a   1.000
_cell.length_b   1.000
_cell.length_c   1.000
_cell.angle_alpha   90.00
_cell.angle_beta   90.00
_cell.angle_gamma   90.00
#
_symmetry.space_group_name_H-M   'P 1'
#
loop_
_entity.id
_entity.type
_entity.pdbx_description
1 polymer ?
#
loop_
_entity_poly.entity_id
_entity_poly.type
_entity_poly.pdbx_seq_one_letter_code
_entity_poly.pdbx_strand_id
1 'polypeptide(L)'
;MNSDLDSDLPVRYKRKGKDNIYHCLFVSCLIGGIIALLTAILVPIAVNAGLDKKIDAKILLKESEIEYWGHTPGNYNIDSTEKYKVFGYPSKNVEDLLAVQTAGEHSFKVEKKYENISYSVIEDTITFEQNKTLKETKKEVNEEAGYLINLGALSTNYLLSDKENFKEIYSLLKTSAEQMIEHLVPYVFSMNAFYTAMNDKDIVMKSVLPGIKNSGSIFVDDEMGFGSIKSLSKWIKAIEGGSTSEVYQTLQNHFKLKDSHMDQIVGPKSFLKALYSATQVSYALQYNCRKFCDNTTMFAIQWSSQNVTNLPDTFISPKVKAVESLYDLDNTLFGARPEFSYASNLSHITSEALNLTQALRLASIASFEDSASIFNPTNLYLFFSSYLTKSYDNIMIKFKLVSEKQCDAIYDYLINYVIPKLGNYEEKKGTKQHKAFANLVTHTIKKSEELLGEFLYYELFARYIGAALIKDKKKCTDFVSVGTDKAKAEQACEKVPFDSYLGTTLWAKAFMHGPNHPLYQHLADTTGLTTDELSKVFSTKSSKDYGNYANKIITDISKQLKCSNSPCSKEELGHRQFLSTGITSRIIKYSGVVDFLQEVSTVKDWNYSREVAMEYSYFAKNKCDQKEPLSEEVYNILTSGDHSLGDYKNAINFVVDVDQGVNLVNYTNIYKTDPEKLLCVLRYMTQDSLLGGVVMRKDSTDFINGYDDDTLSILREGEFSKGSDPSVQTHVSINDVYYNKSLIEDVTLELFTGNRHPDKVKTARSINGGVYINNVIPYFNGTNITYGNLNPYQENFRLEGTDGLQFGKNLGKDSKPKYFDSKKIQDIQYKYAGKESFGDINTLKYDLDHDAIQKNYGQNAAKLFNYDGIFNISQTFKLPLGSSAGYFKGAKQSDYGGATIDGKSPSTMQGEVQNFFSIEPVSGFTIDSKRNEMIMLDVHEKYLAFPDLDKVFGFIPLMNVETEVKIKEQIFLDKYGFVNAYTNGVFYFRVIGYPLAGLLLIAAGIFFFLYTRYSEKGVNYSVLSDNSFKNEEERLIDHTEKNPEVKYRYEETKEVQDSTRLDLLDEDSSP
;
A
#
# COMPACT_ATOMS: atom_id res chain seq x y z
N MET A 1 -62.65 33.76 -62.28
CA MET A 1 -62.93 32.94 -63.46
C MET A 1 -63.81 31.80 -62.97
N ASN A 2 -65.11 32.04 -62.82
CA ASN A 2 -66.14 32.08 -63.88
C ASN A 2 -66.49 30.64 -64.32
N SER A 3 -67.75 30.23 -64.39
CA SER A 3 -69.03 30.88 -64.05
C SER A 3 -70.17 29.85 -64.18
N ASP A 4 -71.28 30.03 -63.46
CA ASP A 4 -72.69 30.07 -63.95
C ASP A 4 -73.18 29.08 -65.04
N LEU A 5 -74.44 28.61 -65.10
CA LEU A 5 -75.62 28.46 -64.21
C LEU A 5 -76.72 27.79 -65.07
N ASP A 6 -77.77 27.20 -64.47
CA ASP A 6 -79.07 26.84 -65.11
C ASP A 6 -79.04 25.86 -66.33
N SER A 7 -80.15 25.33 -66.88
CA SER A 7 -81.38 24.68 -66.37
C SER A 7 -82.00 23.84 -67.54
N ASP A 8 -82.99 22.92 -67.45
CA ASP A 8 -83.86 22.47 -66.35
C ASP A 8 -84.41 21.01 -66.55
N LEU A 9 -85.28 20.58 -65.61
CA LEU A 9 -86.35 19.55 -65.54
C LEU A 9 -87.08 19.04 -66.83
N PRO A 10 -87.98 17.98 -66.79
CA PRO A 10 -88.33 17.02 -65.70
C PRO A 10 -88.59 15.50 -66.07
N VAL A 11 -88.19 14.60 -65.15
CA VAL A 11 -88.99 13.51 -64.48
C VAL A 11 -89.81 12.44 -65.26
N ARG A 12 -89.40 11.15 -65.17
CA ARG A 12 -90.10 9.96 -64.55
C ARG A 12 -89.25 8.66 -64.72
N TYR A 13 -88.66 8.06 -63.68
CA TYR A 13 -89.18 7.00 -62.77
C TYR A 13 -89.49 5.61 -63.40
N LYS A 14 -89.17 4.42 -62.84
CA LYS A 14 -88.31 3.98 -61.70
C LYS A 14 -88.26 2.42 -61.62
N ARG A 15 -87.11 1.79 -61.29
CA ARG A 15 -86.92 0.60 -60.37
C ARG A 15 -85.74 -0.33 -60.74
N LYS A 16 -84.66 -0.28 -59.95
CA LYS A 16 -84.12 -1.41 -59.14
C LYS A 16 -82.93 -0.88 -58.33
N GLY A 17 -82.77 -1.34 -57.09
CA GLY A 17 -81.72 -0.85 -56.18
C GLY A 17 -82.07 -1.11 -54.71
N LYS A 18 -81.64 -2.25 -54.18
CA LYS A 18 -81.62 -2.56 -52.74
C LYS A 18 -80.39 -3.35 -52.30
N ASP A 19 -79.71 -4.05 -53.21
CA ASP A 19 -78.65 -4.99 -52.84
C ASP A 19 -77.30 -4.30 -52.52
N ASN A 20 -77.02 -3.14 -53.12
CA ASN A 20 -75.79 -2.37 -52.85
C ASN A 20 -75.72 -1.79 -51.42
N ILE A 21 -76.85 -1.62 -50.72
CA ILE A 21 -76.84 -1.06 -49.35
C ILE A 21 -76.23 -2.07 -48.37
N TYR A 22 -76.56 -3.36 -48.51
CA TYR A 22 -76.04 -4.41 -47.62
C TYR A 22 -74.55 -4.70 -47.86
N HIS A 23 -74.08 -4.64 -49.11
CA HIS A 23 -72.65 -4.76 -49.39
C HIS A 23 -71.85 -3.56 -48.88
N CYS A 24 -72.33 -2.31 -49.06
CA CYS A 24 -71.65 -1.16 -48.48
C CYS A 24 -71.63 -1.22 -46.94
N LEU A 25 -72.75 -1.59 -46.29
CA LEU A 25 -72.79 -1.76 -44.83
C LEU A 25 -71.85 -2.87 -44.36
N PHE A 26 -71.82 -4.03 -45.05
CA PHE A 26 -70.91 -5.11 -44.68
C PHE A 26 -69.44 -4.72 -44.84
N VAL A 27 -69.05 -4.11 -45.96
CA VAL A 27 -67.67 -3.63 -46.16
C VAL A 27 -67.32 -2.55 -45.13
N SER A 28 -68.26 -1.65 -44.79
CA SER A 28 -68.06 -0.63 -43.75
C SER A 28 -67.89 -1.26 -42.35
N CYS A 29 -68.67 -2.28 -42.02
CA CYS A 29 -68.57 -3.02 -40.76
C CYS A 29 -67.32 -3.91 -40.70
N LEU A 30 -66.89 -4.51 -41.82
CA LEU A 30 -65.68 -5.32 -41.89
C LEU A 30 -64.44 -4.43 -41.76
N ILE A 31 -64.38 -3.31 -42.50
CA ILE A 31 -63.32 -2.31 -42.36
C ILE A 31 -63.33 -1.73 -40.95
N GLY A 32 -64.50 -1.38 -40.40
CA GLY A 32 -64.65 -0.92 -39.02
C GLY A 32 -64.19 -1.95 -37.98
N GLY A 33 -64.46 -3.24 -38.20
CA GLY A 33 -64.02 -4.34 -37.35
C GLY A 33 -62.52 -4.61 -37.44
N ILE A 34 -61.95 -4.58 -38.64
CA ILE A 34 -60.50 -4.71 -38.86
C ILE A 34 -59.76 -3.50 -38.29
N ILE A 35 -60.29 -2.28 -38.45
CA ILE A 35 -59.76 -1.08 -37.80
C ILE A 35 -59.85 -1.22 -36.28
N ALA A 36 -61.01 -1.57 -35.71
CA ALA A 36 -61.16 -1.76 -34.28
C ALA A 36 -60.20 -2.84 -33.73
N LEU A 37 -59.98 -3.92 -34.48
CA LEU A 37 -59.03 -4.98 -34.13
C LEU A 37 -57.57 -4.50 -34.19
N LEU A 38 -57.18 -3.85 -35.28
CA LEU A 38 -55.84 -3.26 -35.44
C LEU A 38 -55.61 -2.19 -34.37
N THR A 39 -56.60 -1.36 -34.05
CA THR A 39 -56.54 -0.42 -32.92
C THR A 39 -56.40 -1.16 -31.59
N ALA A 40 -57.16 -2.23 -31.34
CA ALA A 40 -57.07 -3.02 -30.11
C ALA A 40 -55.75 -3.79 -29.93
N ILE A 41 -54.97 -4.01 -31.01
CA ILE A 41 -53.64 -4.64 -30.95
C ILE A 41 -52.52 -3.58 -30.98
N LEU A 42 -52.56 -2.66 -31.94
CA LEU A 42 -51.53 -1.65 -32.15
C LEU A 42 -51.56 -0.56 -31.08
N VAL A 43 -52.71 -0.18 -30.51
CA VAL A 43 -52.73 0.82 -29.42
C VAL A 43 -52.05 0.27 -28.17
N PRO A 44 -52.34 -0.94 -27.63
CA PRO A 44 -51.56 -1.48 -26.53
C PRO A 44 -50.06 -1.64 -26.82
N ILE A 45 -49.67 -2.02 -28.05
CA ILE A 45 -48.25 -2.12 -28.43
C ILE A 45 -47.59 -0.74 -28.48
N ALA A 46 -48.21 0.25 -29.13
CA ALA A 46 -47.68 1.61 -29.24
C ALA A 46 -47.73 2.37 -27.90
N VAL A 47 -48.73 2.09 -27.05
CA VAL A 47 -48.82 2.62 -25.69
C VAL A 47 -47.75 1.98 -24.80
N ASN A 48 -47.52 0.66 -24.86
CA ASN A 48 -46.38 0.04 -24.17
C ASN A 48 -45.06 0.66 -24.67
N ALA A 49 -44.75 0.60 -25.97
CA ALA A 49 -43.51 1.17 -26.51
C ALA A 49 -43.33 2.68 -26.21
N GLY A 50 -44.43 3.45 -26.17
CA GLY A 50 -44.43 4.86 -25.80
C GLY A 50 -44.29 5.12 -24.30
N LEU A 51 -44.80 4.24 -23.44
CA LEU A 51 -44.59 4.26 -21.99
C LEU A 51 -43.17 3.81 -21.66
N ASP A 52 -42.72 2.67 -22.20
CA ASP A 52 -41.37 2.13 -22.10
C ASP A 52 -40.35 3.22 -22.47
N LYS A 53 -40.49 3.87 -23.63
CA LYS A 53 -39.61 4.97 -24.04
C LYS A 53 -39.68 6.19 -23.11
N LYS A 54 -40.86 6.55 -22.57
CA LYS A 54 -41.00 7.63 -21.58
C LYS A 54 -40.42 7.28 -20.21
N ILE A 55 -40.32 6.00 -19.89
CA ILE A 55 -39.83 5.47 -18.62
C ILE A 55 -38.34 5.22 -18.69
N ASP A 56 -37.82 4.73 -19.81
CA ASP A 56 -36.39 4.78 -20.08
C ASP A 56 -35.90 6.22 -20.00
N ALA A 57 -36.58 7.16 -20.65
CA ALA A 57 -36.31 8.59 -20.52
C ALA A 57 -36.70 9.22 -19.16
N LYS A 58 -37.02 8.44 -18.12
CA LYS A 58 -37.24 8.92 -16.72
C LYS A 58 -36.47 8.14 -15.66
N ILE A 59 -36.02 6.93 -15.97
CA ILE A 59 -35.11 6.11 -15.15
C ILE A 59 -33.66 6.40 -15.55
N LEU A 60 -33.41 6.87 -16.77
CA LEU A 60 -32.12 7.43 -17.18
C LEU A 60 -31.91 8.82 -16.57
N LEU A 61 -30.78 9.01 -15.88
CA LEU A 61 -30.30 10.32 -15.42
C LEU A 61 -29.89 11.16 -16.64
N LYS A 62 -30.70 12.16 -17.03
CA LYS A 62 -30.28 13.21 -17.97
C LYS A 62 -29.38 14.24 -17.29
N GLU A 63 -28.67 15.05 -18.06
CA GLU A 63 -27.79 16.12 -17.54
C GLU A 63 -28.54 17.22 -16.76
N SER A 64 -29.69 17.69 -17.25
CA SER A 64 -30.60 18.57 -16.49
C SER A 64 -31.22 17.88 -15.26
N GLU A 65 -31.25 16.55 -15.29
CA GLU A 65 -31.60 15.73 -14.14
C GLU A 65 -30.37 15.52 -13.24
N ILE A 66 -29.12 15.70 -13.67
CA ILE A 66 -27.97 15.66 -12.75
C ILE A 66 -27.92 16.94 -11.88
N GLU A 67 -28.48 18.07 -12.33
CA GLU A 67 -28.77 19.19 -11.41
C GLU A 67 -29.91 18.85 -10.44
N TYR A 68 -31.03 18.28 -10.89
CA TYR A 68 -32.15 17.93 -9.99
C TYR A 68 -31.88 16.73 -9.06
N TRP A 69 -31.09 15.76 -9.51
CA TRP A 69 -30.76 14.50 -8.85
C TRP A 69 -29.31 14.49 -8.30
N GLY A 70 -28.55 15.56 -8.51
CA GLY A 70 -27.28 15.87 -7.85
C GLY A 70 -27.39 16.99 -6.81
N HIS A 71 -28.20 18.05 -7.05
CA HIS A 71 -28.50 19.06 -6.00
C HIS A 71 -29.76 18.76 -5.18
N THR A 72 -30.80 18.09 -5.72
CA THR A 72 -31.96 17.63 -4.89
C THR A 72 -31.91 16.14 -4.58
N PRO A 73 -30.72 15.69 -4.17
CA PRO A 73 -30.67 14.91 -2.95
C PRO A 73 -29.55 15.35 -2.00
N GLY A 74 -29.37 16.67 -1.80
CA GLY A 74 -28.87 17.22 -0.53
C GLY A 74 -29.81 16.97 0.68
N ASN A 75 -30.77 16.06 0.55
CA ASN A 75 -31.78 15.71 1.56
C ASN A 75 -32.27 14.27 1.36
N TYR A 76 -31.33 13.32 1.13
CA TYR A 76 -31.65 11.92 0.87
C TYR A 76 -32.46 11.27 2.00
N ASN A 77 -32.24 11.67 3.27
CA ASN A 77 -32.75 10.96 4.46
C ASN A 77 -32.46 9.44 4.42
N ILE A 78 -31.40 9.06 3.69
CA ILE A 78 -30.84 7.72 3.68
C ILE A 78 -29.96 7.64 4.92
N ASP A 79 -30.57 7.20 6.01
CA ASP A 79 -29.90 7.02 7.29
C ASP A 79 -29.07 5.73 7.21
N SER A 80 -27.88 5.83 6.60
CA SER A 80 -26.91 4.73 6.57
C SER A 80 -26.41 4.51 8.00
N THR A 81 -26.88 3.43 8.61
CA THR A 81 -26.46 3.02 9.95
C THR A 81 -25.34 2.01 9.82
N GLU A 82 -24.19 2.31 10.41
CA GLU A 82 -23.12 1.33 10.58
C GLU A 82 -22.98 1.01 12.07
N LYS A 83 -23.05 -0.29 12.38
CA LYS A 83 -22.85 -0.86 13.72
C LYS A 83 -21.56 -1.64 13.67
N TYR A 84 -20.63 -1.28 14.54
CA TYR A 84 -19.35 -1.95 14.67
C TYR A 84 -19.40 -2.79 15.94
N LYS A 85 -19.28 -4.12 15.81
CA LYS A 85 -19.07 -5.03 16.94
C LYS A 85 -17.59 -5.41 16.97
N VAL A 86 -16.84 -4.81 17.89
CA VAL A 86 -15.40 -5.03 18.05
C VAL A 86 -15.15 -6.28 18.89
N PHE A 87 -14.16 -7.08 18.50
CA PHE A 87 -13.70 -8.22 19.29
C PHE A 87 -12.39 -7.85 19.98
N GLY A 88 -12.45 -7.70 21.31
CA GLY A 88 -11.29 -7.36 22.14
C GLY A 88 -11.50 -7.72 23.60
N TYR A 89 -10.38 -7.82 24.32
CA TYR A 89 -10.16 -8.38 25.67
C TYR A 89 -9.86 -9.90 25.79
N PRO A 90 -8.80 -10.42 25.12
CA PRO A 90 -8.08 -11.56 25.68
C PRO A 90 -7.55 -11.20 27.09
N SER A 91 -7.27 -12.21 27.92
CA SER A 91 -6.44 -11.95 29.11
C SER A 91 -5.02 -11.53 28.66
N LYS A 92 -4.11 -11.23 29.60
CA LYS A 92 -2.70 -10.97 29.25
C LYS A 92 -1.99 -12.18 28.61
N ASN A 93 -2.66 -13.34 28.51
CA ASN A 93 -2.16 -14.54 27.86
C ASN A 93 -2.61 -14.60 26.40
N VAL A 94 -1.63 -14.66 25.50
CA VAL A 94 -1.82 -14.82 24.04
C VAL A 94 -2.52 -16.15 23.70
N GLU A 95 -2.43 -17.16 24.55
CA GLU A 95 -3.14 -18.44 24.39
C GLU A 95 -4.67 -18.27 24.35
N ASP A 96 -5.21 -17.15 24.86
CA ASP A 96 -6.63 -16.80 24.77
C ASP A 96 -7.02 -16.13 23.43
N LEU A 97 -6.09 -15.81 22.51
CA LEU A 97 -6.41 -15.10 21.26
C LEU A 97 -7.34 -15.88 20.32
N LEU A 98 -7.33 -17.21 20.36
CA LEU A 98 -8.32 -18.04 19.64
C LEU A 98 -9.66 -18.10 20.39
N ALA A 99 -9.64 -17.93 21.71
CA ALA A 99 -10.80 -18.00 22.58
C ALA A 99 -11.29 -16.58 22.91
N VAL A 100 -11.94 -15.91 21.94
CA VAL A 100 -12.59 -14.61 22.21
C VAL A 100 -13.76 -14.81 23.17
N GLN A 101 -13.46 -14.75 24.45
CA GLN A 101 -14.43 -14.66 25.54
C GLN A 101 -14.87 -13.20 25.68
N THR A 102 -16.16 -12.98 25.93
CA THR A 102 -16.74 -11.65 26.04
C THR A 102 -16.28 -10.95 27.31
N ALA A 103 -15.18 -10.20 27.23
CA ALA A 103 -14.74 -9.28 28.27
C ALA A 103 -15.00 -7.80 27.92
N GLY A 104 -15.57 -7.51 26.75
CA GLY A 104 -16.17 -6.22 26.40
C GLY A 104 -16.65 -6.16 24.96
N GLU A 105 -17.94 -6.45 24.71
CA GLU A 105 -18.52 -6.15 23.39
C GLU A 105 -18.71 -4.63 23.26
N HIS A 106 -17.80 -3.98 22.55
CA HIS A 106 -17.95 -2.57 22.21
C HIS A 106 -18.78 -2.43 20.93
N SER A 107 -20.07 -2.21 21.13
CA SER A 107 -21.03 -1.86 20.08
C SER A 107 -21.18 -0.33 20.00
N PHE A 108 -20.70 0.28 18.92
CA PHE A 108 -20.94 1.70 18.62
C PHE A 108 -21.75 1.89 17.34
N LYS A 109 -22.67 2.86 17.36
CA LYS A 109 -23.49 3.24 16.20
C LYS A 109 -23.00 4.56 15.61
N VAL A 110 -22.50 4.49 14.38
CA VAL A 110 -22.22 5.66 13.54
C VAL A 110 -23.41 5.87 12.62
N GLU A 111 -24.01 7.07 12.69
CA GLU A 111 -24.97 7.52 11.69
C GLU A 111 -24.22 8.37 10.67
N LYS A 112 -24.27 7.97 9.40
CA LYS A 112 -23.63 8.71 8.32
C LYS A 112 -24.60 9.68 7.69
N LYS A 113 -24.23 10.96 7.66
CA LYS A 113 -24.92 11.97 6.86
C LYS A 113 -24.03 12.31 5.68
N TYR A 114 -24.53 11.96 4.49
CA TYR A 114 -23.93 12.34 3.24
C TYR A 114 -24.35 13.79 2.95
N GLU A 115 -23.37 14.69 3.02
CA GLU A 115 -23.52 16.14 2.92
C GLU A 115 -22.56 16.60 1.79
N ASN A 116 -22.86 17.71 1.09
CA ASN A 116 -21.99 18.29 0.05
C ASN A 116 -21.39 17.28 -0.96
N ILE A 117 -22.25 16.51 -1.63
CA ILE A 117 -21.83 15.63 -2.73
C ILE A 117 -21.66 16.46 -4.00
N SER A 118 -20.45 16.49 -4.55
CA SER A 118 -20.12 17.09 -5.84
C SER A 118 -20.21 16.06 -6.96
N TYR A 119 -20.65 16.52 -8.14
CA TYR A 119 -20.70 15.71 -9.34
C TYR A 119 -20.22 16.55 -10.52
N SER A 120 -19.41 15.93 -11.39
CA SER A 120 -19.15 16.46 -12.74
C SER A 120 -19.63 15.47 -13.79
N VAL A 121 -20.19 15.99 -14.87
CA VAL A 121 -20.69 15.19 -16.00
C VAL A 121 -19.70 15.33 -17.14
N ILE A 122 -19.25 14.20 -17.68
CA ILE A 122 -18.32 14.15 -18.81
C ILE A 122 -18.90 13.18 -19.83
N GLU A 123 -19.61 13.72 -20.82
CA GLU A 123 -20.31 13.08 -21.97
C GLU A 123 -21.26 11.91 -21.70
N ASP A 124 -20.82 10.89 -20.96
CA ASP A 124 -21.56 9.68 -20.59
C ASP A 124 -21.27 9.16 -19.16
N THR A 125 -20.34 9.79 -18.43
CA THR A 125 -20.03 9.51 -17.02
C THR A 125 -20.48 10.57 -16.04
N ILE A 126 -20.68 10.12 -14.80
CA ILE A 126 -20.72 10.95 -13.60
C ILE A 126 -19.48 10.62 -12.76
N THR A 127 -18.68 11.63 -12.46
CA THR A 127 -17.63 11.57 -11.43
C THR A 127 -18.26 11.87 -10.08
N PHE A 128 -17.86 11.14 -9.03
CA PHE A 128 -18.47 11.21 -7.70
C PHE A 128 -17.46 11.60 -6.63
N GLU A 129 -17.71 12.71 -5.94
CA GLU A 129 -16.94 13.18 -4.79
C GLU A 129 -17.89 13.39 -3.60
N GLN A 130 -17.57 12.82 -2.43
CA GLN A 130 -18.51 12.71 -1.31
C GLN A 130 -17.88 13.09 0.02
N ASN A 131 -18.31 14.23 0.56
CA ASN A 131 -18.06 14.61 1.94
C ASN A 131 -18.93 13.77 2.90
N LYS A 132 -18.32 13.22 3.96
CA LYS A 132 -18.96 12.29 4.90
C LYS A 132 -18.95 12.90 6.30
N THR A 133 -20.09 13.43 6.73
CA THR A 133 -20.25 13.90 8.11
C THR A 133 -20.66 12.72 9.00
N LEU A 134 -19.69 12.17 9.72
CA LEU A 134 -19.91 11.13 10.72
C LEU A 134 -20.58 11.75 11.96
N LYS A 135 -21.73 11.23 12.37
CA LYS A 135 -22.40 11.61 13.62
C LYS A 135 -22.50 10.37 14.51
N GLU A 136 -21.69 10.34 15.56
CA GLU A 136 -21.80 9.33 16.62
C GLU A 136 -23.17 9.49 17.29
N THR A 137 -23.99 8.44 17.27
CA THR A 137 -25.37 8.52 17.80
C THR A 137 -25.59 7.72 19.07
N LYS A 138 -24.67 6.79 19.39
CA LYS A 138 -24.61 6.09 20.67
C LYS A 138 -23.17 5.75 21.04
N LYS A 139 -22.69 6.32 22.15
CA LYS A 139 -21.50 5.89 22.90
C LYS A 139 -21.96 4.99 24.06
N GLU A 140 -22.31 3.74 23.77
CA GLU A 140 -22.48 2.69 24.79
C GLU A 140 -21.10 2.10 25.12
N VAL A 141 -20.18 2.97 25.51
CA VAL A 141 -18.80 2.61 25.83
C VAL A 141 -18.48 3.17 27.21
N ASN A 142 -18.30 2.27 28.17
CA ASN A 142 -17.53 2.61 29.37
C ASN A 142 -16.15 3.06 28.90
N GLU A 143 -15.64 4.18 29.41
CA GLU A 143 -14.35 4.78 29.00
C GLU A 143 -13.14 4.00 29.56
N GLU A 144 -13.28 2.68 29.69
CA GLU A 144 -12.30 1.75 30.23
C GLU A 144 -11.34 1.33 29.11
N ALA A 145 -10.09 1.78 29.20
CA ALA A 145 -9.06 1.45 28.23
C ALA A 145 -8.75 -0.06 28.21
N GLY A 146 -8.88 -0.66 27.03
CA GLY A 146 -8.94 -2.11 26.81
C GLY A 146 -7.80 -2.70 25.99
N TYR A 147 -7.67 -4.02 26.07
CA TYR A 147 -6.64 -4.78 25.35
C TYR A 147 -7.13 -5.19 23.97
N LEU A 148 -6.38 -4.77 22.96
CA LEU A 148 -6.67 -4.92 21.53
C LEU A 148 -5.44 -5.50 20.85
N ILE A 149 -5.63 -6.15 19.70
CA ILE A 149 -4.50 -6.61 18.89
C ILE A 149 -3.72 -5.40 18.35
N ASN A 150 -2.41 -5.45 18.48
CA ASN A 150 -1.50 -4.38 18.13
C ASN A 150 -1.27 -4.35 16.60
N LEU A 151 -2.22 -3.73 15.89
CA LEU A 151 -2.19 -3.64 14.44
C LEU A 151 -1.00 -2.83 13.92
N GLY A 152 -0.53 -1.81 14.63
CA GLY A 152 0.66 -1.06 14.25
C GLY A 152 1.92 -1.92 14.21
N ALA A 153 2.15 -2.71 15.26
CA ALA A 153 3.24 -3.67 15.32
C ALA A 153 3.17 -4.75 14.23
N LEU A 154 1.97 -5.28 13.97
CA LEU A 154 1.76 -6.32 12.95
C LEU A 154 1.91 -5.76 11.53
N SER A 155 1.44 -4.54 11.29
CA SER A 155 1.71 -3.75 10.08
C SER A 155 3.21 -3.55 9.90
N THR A 156 3.93 -3.17 10.96
CA THR A 156 5.39 -2.97 10.93
C THR A 156 6.12 -4.24 10.45
N ASN A 157 5.78 -5.42 10.97
CA ASN A 157 6.37 -6.67 10.49
C ASN A 157 5.93 -7.01 9.07
N TYR A 158 4.64 -6.90 8.75
CA TYR A 158 4.09 -7.19 7.41
C TYR A 158 4.72 -6.30 6.33
N LEU A 159 4.84 -5.00 6.56
CA LEU A 159 5.47 -4.05 5.63
C LEU A 159 6.96 -4.34 5.40
N LEU A 160 7.68 -4.80 6.43
CA LEU A 160 9.07 -5.23 6.28
C LEU A 160 9.19 -6.58 5.56
N SER A 161 8.27 -7.52 5.81
CA SER A 161 8.30 -8.87 5.24
C SER A 161 7.73 -8.94 3.82
N ASP A 162 6.79 -8.08 3.45
CA ASP A 162 6.22 -8.02 2.09
C ASP A 162 6.75 -6.86 1.25
N LYS A 163 7.75 -6.11 1.76
CA LYS A 163 8.43 -5.07 1.00
C LYS A 163 8.86 -5.61 -0.37
N GLU A 164 8.43 -4.93 -1.43
CA GLU A 164 8.74 -5.36 -2.79
C GLU A 164 10.24 -5.24 -3.08
N ASN A 165 10.78 -6.22 -3.80
CA ASN A 165 12.22 -6.36 -4.06
C ASN A 165 12.81 -5.14 -4.80
N PHE A 166 11.98 -4.33 -5.46
CA PHE A 166 12.44 -3.13 -6.16
C PHE A 166 13.21 -2.16 -5.25
N LYS A 167 12.90 -2.09 -3.95
CA LYS A 167 13.62 -1.17 -3.03
C LYS A 167 15.06 -1.64 -2.76
N GLU A 168 15.26 -2.95 -2.64
CA GLU A 168 16.58 -3.59 -2.55
C GLU A 168 17.34 -3.45 -3.87
N ILE A 169 16.68 -3.69 -5.00
CA ILE A 169 17.21 -3.48 -6.35
C ILE A 169 17.65 -2.03 -6.57
N TYR A 170 16.85 -1.04 -6.19
CA TYR A 170 17.23 0.38 -6.28
C TYR A 170 18.47 0.67 -5.44
N SER A 171 18.54 0.18 -4.20
CA SER A 171 19.72 0.39 -3.35
C SER A 171 20.96 -0.23 -3.98
N LEU A 172 20.86 -1.47 -4.50
CA LEU A 172 21.96 -2.16 -5.17
C LEU A 172 22.36 -1.47 -6.49
N LEU A 173 21.39 -1.01 -7.29
CA LEU A 173 21.62 -0.23 -8.51
C LEU A 173 22.31 1.09 -8.18
N LYS A 174 21.85 1.83 -7.17
CA LYS A 174 22.43 3.10 -6.73
C LYS A 174 23.86 2.91 -6.21
N THR A 175 24.07 1.97 -5.28
CA THR A 175 25.42 1.68 -4.76
C THR A 175 26.35 1.20 -5.86
N SER A 176 25.87 0.35 -6.79
CA SER A 176 26.64 -0.05 -7.96
C SER A 176 26.98 1.15 -8.83
N ALA A 177 26.01 2.03 -9.12
CA ALA A 177 26.24 3.24 -9.90
C ALA A 177 27.24 4.21 -9.23
N GLU A 178 27.17 4.39 -7.91
CA GLU A 178 28.11 5.20 -7.13
C GLU A 178 29.51 4.60 -7.17
N GLN A 179 29.66 3.29 -6.93
CA GLN A 179 30.94 2.57 -7.07
C GLN A 179 31.49 2.63 -8.50
N MET A 180 30.63 2.47 -9.51
CA MET A 180 31.03 2.62 -10.91
C MET A 180 31.52 4.05 -11.15
N ILE A 181 30.75 5.09 -10.79
CA ILE A 181 31.15 6.49 -10.94
C ILE A 181 32.49 6.78 -10.25
N GLU A 182 32.69 6.30 -9.02
CA GLU A 182 33.89 6.57 -8.23
C GLU A 182 35.13 5.80 -8.72
N HIS A 183 34.96 4.67 -9.42
CA HIS A 183 36.08 3.81 -9.84
C HIS A 183 36.28 3.71 -11.37
N LEU A 184 35.22 3.53 -12.16
CA LEU A 184 35.26 3.53 -13.64
C LEU A 184 35.99 4.77 -14.15
N VAL A 185 35.57 5.94 -13.66
CA VAL A 185 35.99 7.22 -14.23
C VAL A 185 37.49 7.47 -13.98
N PRO A 186 38.00 7.47 -12.72
CA PRO A 186 39.43 7.59 -12.49
C PRO A 186 40.27 6.46 -13.10
N TYR A 187 39.75 5.22 -13.13
CA TYR A 187 40.49 4.10 -13.71
C TYR A 187 40.65 4.24 -15.22
N VAL A 188 39.58 4.56 -15.95
CA VAL A 188 39.61 4.71 -17.42
C VAL A 188 40.50 5.87 -17.83
N PHE A 189 40.43 7.02 -17.13
CA PHE A 189 41.36 8.12 -17.35
C PHE A 189 42.80 7.73 -17.02
N SER A 190 43.02 6.91 -15.99
CA SER A 190 44.35 6.38 -15.65
C SER A 190 44.86 5.40 -16.70
N MET A 191 44.02 4.53 -17.25
CA MET A 191 44.39 3.59 -18.30
C MET A 191 44.84 4.35 -19.55
N ASN A 192 44.07 5.36 -19.95
CA ASN A 192 44.43 6.28 -21.03
C ASN A 192 45.78 6.98 -20.75
N ALA A 193 45.93 7.63 -19.59
CA ALA A 193 47.16 8.35 -19.23
C ALA A 193 48.37 7.41 -19.12
N PHE A 194 48.19 6.22 -18.56
CA PHE A 194 49.22 5.18 -18.42
C PHE A 194 49.76 4.73 -19.77
N TYR A 195 48.88 4.29 -20.69
CA TYR A 195 49.33 3.81 -21.99
C TYR A 195 49.71 4.92 -22.99
N THR A 196 49.27 6.16 -22.76
CA THR A 196 49.69 7.33 -23.56
C THR A 196 51.08 7.82 -23.16
N ALA A 197 51.40 7.87 -21.86
CA ALA A 197 52.66 8.48 -21.39
C ALA A 197 53.15 8.03 -20.01
N MET A 198 52.27 7.70 -19.05
CA MET A 198 52.69 7.50 -17.65
C MET A 198 53.37 6.14 -17.39
N ASN A 199 53.30 5.19 -18.33
CA ASN A 199 54.09 3.95 -18.29
C ASN A 199 55.57 4.16 -18.64
N ASP A 200 55.91 5.26 -19.33
CA ASP A 200 57.28 5.63 -19.65
C ASP A 200 57.88 6.44 -18.49
N LYS A 201 58.77 5.78 -17.73
CA LYS A 201 59.48 6.38 -16.60
C LYS A 201 60.24 7.64 -16.99
N ASP A 202 60.83 7.71 -18.18
CA ASP A 202 61.60 8.86 -18.63
C ASP A 202 60.68 10.07 -18.89
N ILE A 203 59.50 9.84 -19.47
CA ILE A 203 58.48 10.90 -19.63
C ILE A 203 58.00 11.39 -18.26
N VAL A 204 57.65 10.48 -17.34
CA VAL A 204 57.16 10.89 -16.00
C VAL A 204 58.22 11.67 -15.23
N MET A 205 59.49 11.23 -15.23
CA MET A 205 60.57 11.93 -14.52
C MET A 205 60.89 13.31 -15.11
N LYS A 206 60.81 13.46 -16.44
CA LYS A 206 61.15 14.73 -17.12
C LYS A 206 59.98 15.72 -17.16
N SER A 207 58.74 15.24 -17.28
CA SER A 207 57.56 16.06 -17.59
C SER A 207 56.55 16.18 -16.45
N VAL A 208 56.52 15.24 -15.50
CA VAL A 208 55.56 15.25 -14.36
C VAL A 208 56.27 15.53 -13.03
N LEU A 209 57.43 14.88 -12.81
CA LEU A 209 58.20 14.97 -11.57
C LEU A 209 59.52 15.79 -11.64
N PRO A 210 59.77 16.74 -12.57
CA PRO A 210 61.02 17.49 -12.57
C PRO A 210 61.21 18.25 -11.24
N GLY A 211 62.43 18.23 -10.71
CA GLY A 211 62.80 18.94 -9.47
C GLY A 211 62.31 18.32 -8.15
N ILE A 212 61.43 17.31 -8.17
CA ILE A 212 60.88 16.69 -6.96
C ILE A 212 61.89 15.69 -6.38
N LYS A 213 62.29 15.90 -5.12
CA LYS A 213 63.13 14.94 -4.37
C LYS A 213 62.36 13.63 -4.17
N ASN A 214 63.05 12.50 -4.33
CA ASN A 214 62.48 11.16 -4.29
C ASN A 214 61.42 10.88 -5.38
N SER A 215 61.42 11.60 -6.51
CA SER A 215 60.57 11.30 -7.67
C SER A 215 60.59 9.82 -8.09
N GLY A 216 61.75 9.16 -7.95
CA GLY A 216 61.93 7.72 -8.12
C GLY A 216 60.93 6.86 -7.34
N SER A 217 60.67 7.16 -6.05
CA SER A 217 59.72 6.40 -5.24
C SER A 217 58.28 6.68 -5.62
N ILE A 218 57.95 7.91 -6.03
CA ILE A 218 56.60 8.26 -6.55
C ILE A 218 56.27 7.44 -7.80
N PHE A 219 57.25 7.08 -8.63
CA PHE A 219 56.99 6.22 -9.79
C PHE A 219 56.78 4.75 -9.41
N VAL A 220 57.61 4.18 -8.52
CA VAL A 220 57.62 2.73 -8.24
C VAL A 220 56.75 2.30 -7.04
N ASP A 221 56.04 3.22 -6.39
CA ASP A 221 55.12 2.88 -5.30
C ASP A 221 53.89 2.15 -5.84
N ASP A 222 53.71 0.89 -5.43
CA ASP A 222 52.66 0.00 -5.95
C ASP A 222 51.23 0.41 -5.49
N GLU A 223 51.11 1.15 -4.38
CA GLU A 223 49.81 1.55 -3.83
C GLU A 223 49.37 2.94 -4.28
N MET A 224 50.30 3.88 -4.37
CA MET A 224 50.04 5.31 -4.57
C MET A 224 50.88 5.94 -5.68
N GLY A 225 51.77 5.19 -6.33
CA GLY A 225 52.65 5.72 -7.38
C GLY A 225 52.06 5.73 -8.79
N PHE A 226 52.94 5.89 -9.78
CA PHE A 226 52.57 5.90 -11.21
C PHE A 226 52.78 4.57 -11.94
N GLY A 227 53.40 3.58 -11.29
CA GLY A 227 53.78 2.29 -11.90
C GLY A 227 52.63 1.38 -12.32
N SER A 228 51.39 1.67 -11.90
CA SER A 228 50.20 0.92 -12.29
C SER A 228 48.99 1.83 -12.56
N ILE A 229 48.01 1.32 -13.31
CA ILE A 229 46.72 2.01 -13.54
C ILE A 229 45.97 2.22 -12.21
N LYS A 230 46.00 1.22 -11.31
CA LYS A 230 45.30 1.26 -10.02
C LYS A 230 45.87 2.36 -9.11
N SER A 231 47.19 2.46 -9.00
CA SER A 231 47.86 3.49 -8.21
C SER A 231 47.72 4.89 -8.85
N LEU A 232 47.81 4.98 -10.19
CA LEU A 232 47.59 6.22 -10.94
C LEU A 232 46.16 6.79 -10.76
N SER A 233 45.16 5.93 -10.53
CA SER A 233 43.77 6.37 -10.29
C SER A 233 43.59 7.29 -9.09
N LYS A 234 44.45 7.18 -8.07
CA LYS A 234 44.48 8.10 -6.92
C LYS A 234 44.87 9.52 -7.36
N TRP A 235 45.81 9.65 -8.29
CA TRP A 235 46.21 10.95 -8.84
C TRP A 235 45.13 11.57 -9.72
N ILE A 236 44.37 10.75 -10.46
CA ILE A 236 43.18 11.24 -11.19
C ILE A 236 42.08 11.70 -10.21
N LYS A 237 41.80 10.95 -9.12
CA LYS A 237 40.88 11.41 -8.06
C LYS A 237 41.32 12.75 -7.44
N ALA A 238 42.63 12.96 -7.23
CA ALA A 238 43.17 14.25 -6.77
C ALA A 238 43.08 15.38 -7.82
N ILE A 239 43.09 15.07 -9.11
CA ILE A 239 42.81 16.00 -10.22
C ILE A 239 41.35 16.46 -10.25
N GLU A 240 40.42 15.58 -9.84
CA GLU A 240 38.98 15.83 -9.82
C GLU A 240 38.56 16.60 -8.57
N GLY A 241 38.99 16.14 -7.40
CA GLY A 241 38.63 16.76 -6.11
C GLY A 241 39.49 17.95 -5.68
N GLY A 242 40.59 18.23 -6.38
CA GLY A 242 41.50 19.35 -6.10
C GLY A 242 42.18 19.28 -4.73
N SER A 243 42.75 20.41 -4.30
CA SER A 243 43.53 20.52 -3.04
C SER A 243 42.72 20.30 -1.76
N THR A 244 41.39 20.38 -1.84
CA THR A 244 40.48 20.11 -0.73
C THR A 244 40.15 18.63 -0.55
N SER A 245 40.52 17.76 -1.50
CA SER A 245 40.17 16.34 -1.43
C SER A 245 41.08 15.54 -0.49
N GLU A 246 40.49 14.56 0.20
CA GLU A 246 41.23 13.64 1.07
C GLU A 246 42.32 12.87 0.30
N VAL A 247 42.06 12.50 -0.95
CA VAL A 247 43.05 11.79 -1.80
C VAL A 247 44.24 12.69 -2.13
N TYR A 248 44.03 13.98 -2.42
CA TYR A 248 45.13 14.94 -2.61
C TYR A 248 45.97 15.05 -1.33
N GLN A 249 45.33 15.23 -0.17
CA GLN A 249 46.02 15.34 1.12
C GLN A 249 46.76 14.04 1.48
N THR A 250 46.18 12.88 1.15
CA THR A 250 46.79 11.55 1.38
C THR A 250 48.06 11.39 0.54
N LEU A 251 47.99 11.66 -0.77
CA LEU A 251 49.15 11.61 -1.67
C LEU A 251 50.22 12.63 -1.26
N GLN A 252 49.81 13.83 -0.86
CA GLN A 252 50.69 14.88 -0.36
C GLN A 252 51.45 14.43 0.90
N ASN A 253 50.75 13.86 1.88
CA ASN A 253 51.33 13.41 3.14
C ASN A 253 52.22 12.17 2.96
N HIS A 254 51.76 11.18 2.19
CA HIS A 254 52.48 9.94 1.91
C HIS A 254 53.84 10.21 1.24
N PHE A 255 53.86 11.03 0.19
CA PHE A 255 55.08 11.39 -0.53
C PHE A 255 55.81 12.64 0.01
N LYS A 256 55.29 13.26 1.09
CA LYS A 256 55.84 14.48 1.73
C LYS A 256 56.03 15.64 0.74
N LEU A 257 55.01 15.85 -0.08
CA LEU A 257 54.99 16.87 -1.14
C LEU A 257 54.54 18.23 -0.60
N LYS A 258 54.96 19.30 -1.28
CA LYS A 258 54.45 20.66 -1.06
C LYS A 258 53.28 20.91 -1.99
N ASP A 259 52.43 21.88 -1.68
CA ASP A 259 51.34 22.31 -2.57
C ASP A 259 51.85 22.63 -3.98
N SER A 260 53.01 23.30 -4.09
CA SER A 260 53.65 23.58 -5.38
C SER A 260 54.09 22.33 -6.17
N HIS A 261 54.40 21.22 -5.50
CA HIS A 261 54.67 19.93 -6.16
C HIS A 261 53.36 19.26 -6.58
N MET A 262 52.31 19.34 -5.75
CA MET A 262 51.00 18.83 -6.11
C MET A 262 50.41 19.61 -7.30
N ASP A 263 50.49 20.94 -7.32
CA ASP A 263 50.09 21.77 -8.46
C ASP A 263 50.87 21.47 -9.75
N GLN A 264 52.13 21.05 -9.63
CA GLN A 264 52.93 20.57 -10.75
C GLN A 264 52.43 19.23 -11.30
N ILE A 265 51.97 18.32 -10.43
CA ILE A 265 51.55 16.95 -10.79
C ILE A 265 50.07 16.88 -11.22
N VAL A 266 49.17 17.52 -10.47
CA VAL A 266 47.70 17.45 -10.62
C VAL A 266 47.04 18.80 -10.87
N GLY A 267 47.75 19.91 -10.72
CA GLY A 267 47.17 21.25 -10.87
C GLY A 267 46.73 21.57 -12.31
N PRO A 268 46.03 22.71 -12.53
CA PRO A 268 45.39 23.03 -13.81
C PRO A 268 46.31 23.11 -15.05
N LYS A 269 47.62 23.24 -14.84
CA LYS A 269 48.65 23.31 -15.90
C LYS A 269 49.57 22.07 -15.93
N SER A 270 49.28 21.05 -15.12
CA SER A 270 50.08 19.83 -15.05
C SER A 270 49.94 18.99 -16.32
N PHE A 271 50.98 18.22 -16.63
CA PHE A 271 50.95 17.28 -17.77
C PHE A 271 49.85 16.21 -17.59
N LEU A 272 49.64 15.71 -16.37
CA LEU A 272 48.58 14.73 -16.09
C LEU A 272 47.18 15.33 -16.25
N LYS A 273 46.95 16.61 -15.87
CA LYS A 273 45.68 17.30 -16.16
C LYS A 273 45.46 17.50 -17.66
N ALA A 274 46.53 17.73 -18.44
CA ALA A 274 46.43 17.83 -19.89
C ALA A 274 45.99 16.49 -20.53
N LEU A 275 46.58 15.36 -20.10
CA LEU A 275 46.16 14.02 -20.52
C LEU A 275 44.69 13.75 -20.16
N TYR A 276 44.31 13.97 -18.89
CA TYR A 276 42.94 13.85 -18.41
C TYR A 276 41.95 14.66 -19.28
N SER A 277 42.27 15.93 -19.56
CA SER A 277 41.42 16.82 -20.36
C SER A 277 41.32 16.37 -21.82
N ALA A 278 42.40 15.86 -22.41
CA ALA A 278 42.38 15.33 -23.78
C ALA A 278 41.51 14.08 -23.91
N THR A 279 41.53 13.19 -22.91
CA THR A 279 40.63 12.04 -22.84
C THR A 279 39.17 12.48 -22.66
N GLN A 280 38.89 13.50 -21.82
CA GLN A 280 37.54 14.07 -21.70
C GLN A 280 37.01 14.66 -23.00
N VAL A 281 37.84 15.35 -23.79
CA VAL A 281 37.47 15.83 -25.15
C VAL A 281 37.15 14.65 -26.07
N SER A 282 37.94 13.58 -26.02
CA SER A 282 37.77 12.41 -26.89
C SER A 282 36.43 11.71 -26.66
N TYR A 283 36.08 11.44 -25.39
CA TYR A 283 34.77 10.89 -25.03
C TYR A 283 33.62 11.83 -25.37
N ALA A 284 33.80 13.15 -25.19
CA ALA A 284 32.77 14.13 -25.55
C ALA A 284 32.42 14.12 -27.04
N LEU A 285 33.44 14.08 -27.91
CA LEU A 285 33.26 13.98 -29.35
C LEU A 285 32.60 12.65 -29.75
N GLN A 286 33.02 11.54 -29.13
CA GLN A 286 32.55 10.21 -29.50
C GLN A 286 31.10 9.94 -29.10
N TYR A 287 30.69 10.39 -27.91
CA TYR A 287 29.33 10.18 -27.40
C TYR A 287 28.42 11.41 -27.60
N ASN A 288 28.88 12.39 -28.38
CA ASN A 288 28.16 13.63 -28.70
C ASN A 288 27.69 14.41 -27.45
N CYS A 289 28.52 14.41 -26.40
CA CYS A 289 28.28 15.21 -25.20
C CYS A 289 28.47 16.70 -25.53
N ARG A 290 27.52 17.56 -25.14
CA ARG A 290 27.59 19.03 -25.40
C ARG A 290 28.77 19.74 -24.73
N LYS A 291 29.39 19.08 -23.75
CA LYS A 291 30.62 19.44 -23.02
C LYS A 291 31.39 18.14 -22.76
N PHE A 292 32.36 18.12 -21.86
CA PHE A 292 32.84 16.86 -21.29
C PHE A 292 31.65 16.02 -20.79
N CYS A 293 31.66 14.73 -21.11
CA CYS A 293 30.69 13.81 -20.53
C CYS A 293 30.94 13.76 -19.02
N ASP A 294 29.90 14.00 -18.23
CA ASP A 294 29.99 13.83 -16.78
C ASP A 294 30.07 12.35 -16.40
N ASN A 295 30.44 12.09 -15.14
CA ASN A 295 30.66 10.73 -14.66
C ASN A 295 29.38 9.88 -14.75
N THR A 296 28.21 10.49 -14.57
CA THR A 296 26.89 9.87 -14.76
C THR A 296 26.66 9.43 -16.20
N THR A 297 27.00 10.28 -17.17
CA THR A 297 26.90 9.96 -18.60
C THR A 297 27.83 8.81 -18.96
N MET A 298 29.08 8.82 -18.47
CA MET A 298 30.02 7.71 -18.69
C MET A 298 29.54 6.41 -18.02
N PHE A 299 29.02 6.47 -16.80
CA PHE A 299 28.36 5.34 -16.15
C PHE A 299 27.22 4.78 -17.02
N ALA A 300 26.31 5.64 -17.49
CA ALA A 300 25.14 5.24 -18.26
C ALA A 300 25.54 4.52 -19.55
N ILE A 301 26.61 4.98 -20.21
CA ILE A 301 27.19 4.34 -21.40
C ILE A 301 27.84 2.98 -21.05
N GLN A 302 28.59 2.90 -19.95
CA GLN A 302 29.23 1.66 -19.51
C GLN A 302 28.19 0.60 -19.15
N TRP A 303 27.26 0.92 -18.27
CA TRP A 303 26.20 0.02 -17.81
C TRP A 303 25.38 -0.55 -18.98
N SER A 304 25.03 0.31 -19.93
CA SER A 304 24.13 -0.04 -21.02
C SER A 304 24.77 -0.64 -22.27
N SER A 305 26.07 -0.45 -22.48
CA SER A 305 26.72 -0.81 -23.75
C SER A 305 28.20 -1.20 -23.62
N GLN A 306 28.77 -1.18 -22.42
CA GLN A 306 30.18 -1.48 -22.10
C GLN A 306 31.21 -0.56 -22.79
N ASN A 307 30.74 0.45 -23.52
CA ASN A 307 31.58 1.17 -24.47
C ASN A 307 32.66 2.03 -23.80
N VAL A 308 32.56 2.38 -22.51
CA VAL A 308 33.60 3.23 -21.88
C VAL A 308 34.89 2.42 -21.65
N THR A 309 34.78 1.15 -21.27
CA THR A 309 35.93 0.25 -21.04
C THR A 309 36.30 -0.62 -22.24
N ASN A 310 35.34 -0.88 -23.14
CA ASN A 310 35.52 -1.75 -24.30
C ASN A 310 36.04 -1.01 -25.55
N LEU A 311 36.25 0.31 -25.49
CA LEU A 311 36.65 1.10 -26.66
C LEU A 311 38.13 0.95 -27.03
N PRO A 312 38.46 0.52 -28.27
CA PRO A 312 39.86 0.45 -28.73
C PRO A 312 40.41 1.81 -29.19
N ASP A 313 39.54 2.68 -29.71
CA ASP A 313 39.95 3.83 -30.53
C ASP A 313 40.23 5.13 -29.73
N THR A 314 39.90 5.18 -28.44
CA THR A 314 40.21 6.33 -27.57
C THR A 314 41.67 6.29 -27.11
N PHE A 315 42.61 6.70 -27.98
CA PHE A 315 44.06 6.85 -27.69
C PHE A 315 44.78 5.64 -27.05
N ILE A 316 44.12 4.50 -27.01
CA ILE A 316 44.66 3.27 -26.44
C ILE A 316 45.53 2.60 -27.49
N SER A 317 46.80 2.37 -27.13
CA SER A 317 47.71 1.57 -27.96
C SER A 317 47.04 0.24 -28.32
N PRO A 318 47.13 -0.26 -29.57
CA PRO A 318 46.47 -1.51 -30.01
C PRO A 318 46.99 -2.79 -29.33
N LYS A 319 47.76 -2.65 -28.25
CA LYS A 319 48.29 -3.69 -27.36
C LYS A 319 47.48 -3.88 -26.08
N VAL A 320 46.56 -2.97 -25.75
CA VAL A 320 45.73 -3.08 -24.53
C VAL A 320 44.53 -3.95 -24.85
N LYS A 321 44.30 -4.98 -24.03
CA LYS A 321 43.11 -5.82 -24.14
C LYS A 321 41.89 -5.00 -23.72
N ALA A 322 40.85 -4.98 -24.55
CA ALA A 322 39.57 -4.39 -24.18
C ALA A 322 39.01 -5.07 -22.91
N VAL A 323 38.39 -4.26 -22.04
CA VAL A 323 37.87 -4.72 -20.76
C VAL A 323 36.38 -4.99 -20.92
N GLU A 324 36.01 -6.27 -20.78
CA GLU A 324 34.65 -6.77 -20.98
C GLU A 324 33.69 -6.42 -19.83
N SER A 325 34.18 -6.06 -18.65
CA SER A 325 33.36 -5.57 -17.54
C SER A 325 34.22 -4.87 -16.49
N LEU A 326 33.62 -3.94 -15.75
CA LEU A 326 34.19 -3.36 -14.53
C LEU A 326 34.61 -4.39 -13.48
N TYR A 327 33.97 -5.56 -13.44
CA TYR A 327 34.41 -6.69 -12.62
C TYR A 327 35.83 -7.15 -12.97
N ASP A 328 36.19 -7.11 -14.25
CA ASP A 328 37.52 -7.53 -14.71
C ASP A 328 38.59 -6.48 -14.39
N LEU A 329 38.20 -5.29 -13.90
CA LEU A 329 39.09 -4.27 -13.33
C LEU A 329 39.32 -4.46 -11.83
N ASP A 330 38.24 -4.64 -11.07
CA ASP A 330 38.31 -4.92 -9.63
C ASP A 330 37.13 -5.80 -9.17
N ASN A 331 37.38 -7.11 -9.18
CA ASN A 331 36.41 -8.11 -8.75
C ASN A 331 36.10 -8.06 -7.25
N THR A 332 36.97 -7.44 -6.44
CA THR A 332 36.75 -7.27 -4.99
C THR A 332 35.77 -6.15 -4.69
N LEU A 333 35.70 -5.14 -5.55
CA LEU A 333 34.79 -4.01 -5.43
C LEU A 333 33.38 -4.34 -5.93
N PHE A 334 33.27 -4.89 -7.14
CA PHE A 334 31.96 -5.04 -7.81
C PHE A 334 31.26 -6.38 -7.52
N GLY A 335 31.97 -7.41 -7.05
CA GLY A 335 31.42 -8.73 -6.71
C GLY A 335 30.96 -9.59 -7.90
N ALA A 336 30.39 -8.96 -8.93
CA ALA A 336 30.00 -9.53 -10.23
C ALA A 336 30.13 -8.46 -11.34
N ARG A 337 29.67 -8.76 -12.57
CA ARG A 337 29.78 -7.91 -13.77
C ARG A 337 28.55 -7.01 -13.90
N PRO A 338 28.54 -5.78 -13.32
CA PRO A 338 27.31 -5.10 -12.95
C PRO A 338 26.54 -4.47 -14.13
N GLU A 339 27.08 -4.49 -15.33
CA GLU A 339 26.49 -3.86 -16.51
C GLU A 339 25.29 -4.64 -17.08
N PHE A 340 24.18 -3.94 -17.33
CA PHE A 340 23.01 -4.49 -18.03
C PHE A 340 23.39 -5.13 -19.38
N SER A 341 24.23 -4.44 -20.15
CA SER A 341 24.75 -4.92 -21.44
C SER A 341 25.47 -6.25 -21.34
N TYR A 342 26.23 -6.47 -20.26
CA TYR A 342 26.88 -7.75 -20.03
C TYR A 342 25.86 -8.86 -19.80
N ALA A 343 24.88 -8.59 -18.93
CA ALA A 343 23.83 -9.54 -18.58
C ALA A 343 22.95 -9.90 -19.80
N SER A 344 22.54 -8.93 -20.61
CA SER A 344 21.70 -9.14 -21.80
C SER A 344 22.41 -9.92 -22.90
N ASN A 345 23.73 -9.79 -23.02
CA ASN A 345 24.54 -10.60 -23.94
C ASN A 345 24.63 -12.07 -23.50
N LEU A 346 24.62 -12.35 -22.20
CA LEU A 346 24.61 -13.73 -21.68
C LEU A 346 23.25 -14.44 -21.82
N SER A 347 22.14 -13.72 -21.75
CA SER A 347 20.78 -14.29 -21.84
C SER A 347 20.27 -14.51 -23.28
N HIS A 348 21.15 -14.40 -24.29
CA HIS A 348 20.82 -14.55 -25.72
C HIS A 348 19.79 -13.55 -26.28
N ILE A 349 19.55 -12.41 -25.62
CA ILE A 349 18.57 -11.38 -26.05
C ILE A 349 19.18 -10.43 -27.13
N THR A 350 20.08 -10.95 -27.94
CA THR A 350 21.01 -10.15 -28.76
C THR A 350 20.39 -9.53 -30.02
N SER A 351 19.16 -9.89 -30.39
CA SER A 351 18.50 -9.32 -31.58
C SER A 351 17.80 -7.98 -31.34
N GLU A 352 17.54 -7.61 -30.09
CA GLU A 352 16.71 -6.45 -29.70
C GLU A 352 17.35 -5.66 -28.55
N ALA A 353 18.69 -5.51 -28.59
CA ALA A 353 19.43 -4.73 -27.60
C ALA A 353 18.94 -3.27 -27.49
N LEU A 354 19.05 -2.68 -26.30
CA LEU A 354 18.79 -1.25 -26.09
C LEU A 354 19.75 -0.42 -26.94
N ASN A 355 19.22 0.53 -27.71
CA ASN A 355 20.07 1.53 -28.37
C ASN A 355 20.60 2.55 -27.36
N LEU A 356 21.69 3.24 -27.71
CA LEU A 356 22.37 4.19 -26.82
C LEU A 356 21.46 5.28 -26.23
N THR A 357 20.42 5.70 -26.94
CA THR A 357 19.46 6.70 -26.45
C THR A 357 18.49 6.13 -25.42
N GLN A 358 17.96 4.92 -25.64
CA GLN A 358 17.12 4.20 -24.65
C GLN A 358 17.93 3.93 -23.38
N ALA A 359 19.14 3.43 -23.58
CA ALA A 359 20.16 3.17 -22.57
C ALA A 359 20.48 4.39 -21.68
N LEU A 360 20.88 5.51 -22.28
CA LEU A 360 21.19 6.75 -21.56
C LEU A 360 19.98 7.27 -20.77
N ARG A 361 18.77 7.15 -21.32
CA ARG A 361 17.51 7.54 -20.66
C ARG A 361 17.21 6.64 -19.45
N LEU A 362 17.37 5.32 -19.59
CA LEU A 362 17.17 4.35 -18.51
C LEU A 362 18.21 4.50 -17.39
N ALA A 363 19.46 4.83 -17.72
CA ALA A 363 20.56 4.95 -16.77
C ALA A 363 20.87 6.40 -16.33
N SER A 364 19.94 7.33 -16.58
CA SER A 364 20.07 8.73 -16.15
C SER A 364 20.00 8.82 -14.62
N ILE A 365 21.12 9.14 -13.97
CA ILE A 365 21.19 9.44 -12.53
C ILE A 365 21.14 10.97 -12.30
N ALA A 366 21.36 11.76 -13.35
CA ALA A 366 21.59 13.21 -13.26
C ALA A 366 20.37 13.99 -12.74
N SER A 367 19.19 13.39 -12.81
CA SER A 367 18.13 13.67 -11.85
C SER A 367 17.47 12.36 -11.41
N PHE A 368 17.41 12.13 -10.10
CA PHE A 368 16.47 11.16 -9.50
C PHE A 368 15.01 11.57 -9.74
N GLU A 369 14.76 12.73 -10.37
CA GLU A 369 13.47 13.24 -10.83
C GLU A 369 13.17 12.87 -12.30
N ASP A 370 14.11 12.26 -13.06
CA ASP A 370 13.85 11.87 -14.45
C ASP A 370 12.77 10.79 -14.53
N SER A 371 11.63 11.18 -15.10
CA SER A 371 10.44 10.36 -15.32
C SER A 371 10.64 9.08 -16.15
N ALA A 372 11.85 8.77 -16.63
CA ALA A 372 12.11 7.53 -17.38
C ALA A 372 13.37 6.74 -16.98
N SER A 373 14.12 7.18 -15.96
CA SER A 373 15.26 6.40 -15.44
C SER A 373 14.79 5.17 -14.67
N ILE A 374 15.39 3.99 -14.89
CA ILE A 374 15.15 2.79 -14.07
C ILE A 374 15.85 2.89 -12.70
N PHE A 375 16.80 3.82 -12.56
CA PHE A 375 17.45 4.18 -11.30
C PHE A 375 16.60 5.15 -10.46
N ASN A 376 15.42 5.57 -10.94
CA ASN A 376 14.42 6.25 -10.12
C ASN A 376 13.47 5.19 -9.50
N PRO A 377 13.24 5.19 -8.17
CA PRO A 377 12.37 4.22 -7.49
C PRO A 377 10.90 4.23 -7.92
N THR A 378 10.30 5.39 -8.27
CA THR A 378 8.94 5.45 -8.86
C THR A 378 8.90 4.59 -10.11
N ASN A 379 9.84 4.80 -11.03
CA ASN A 379 9.88 4.14 -12.31
C ASN A 379 10.20 2.65 -12.13
N LEU A 380 11.12 2.29 -11.24
CA LEU A 380 11.40 0.89 -10.92
C LEU A 380 10.15 0.17 -10.37
N TYR A 381 9.41 0.80 -9.45
CA TYR A 381 8.11 0.31 -8.98
C TYR A 381 7.07 0.18 -10.10
N LEU A 382 6.91 1.22 -10.93
CA LEU A 382 6.01 1.22 -12.09
C LEU A 382 6.38 0.13 -13.10
N PHE A 383 7.67 -0.13 -13.28
CA PHE A 383 8.19 -1.20 -14.12
C PHE A 383 7.78 -2.56 -13.56
N PHE A 384 8.04 -2.83 -12.27
CA PHE A 384 7.69 -4.11 -11.63
C PHE A 384 6.18 -4.36 -11.60
N SER A 385 5.39 -3.38 -11.16
CA SER A 385 3.92 -3.49 -11.12
C SER A 385 3.31 -3.67 -12.52
N SER A 386 3.80 -2.94 -13.53
CA SER A 386 3.37 -3.13 -14.92
C SER A 386 3.80 -4.50 -15.47
N TYR A 387 4.99 -4.99 -15.12
CA TYR A 387 5.50 -6.27 -15.61
C TYR A 387 4.72 -7.45 -15.01
N LEU A 388 4.50 -7.45 -13.69
CA LEU A 388 3.72 -8.48 -12.99
C LEU A 388 2.28 -8.58 -13.51
N THR A 389 1.68 -7.46 -13.91
CA THR A 389 0.34 -7.40 -14.53
C THR A 389 0.34 -7.63 -16.04
N LYS A 390 1.51 -7.96 -16.65
CA LYS A 390 1.71 -8.10 -18.12
C LYS A 390 1.31 -6.87 -18.94
N SER A 391 1.35 -5.70 -18.33
CA SER A 391 1.04 -4.41 -18.94
C SER A 391 2.22 -3.86 -19.76
N TYR A 392 2.75 -4.68 -20.69
CA TYR A 392 3.98 -4.38 -21.44
C TYR A 392 3.92 -3.06 -22.21
N ASP A 393 2.77 -2.69 -22.78
CA ASP A 393 2.58 -1.41 -23.48
C ASP A 393 2.88 -0.20 -22.57
N ASN A 394 2.48 -0.25 -21.29
CA ASN A 394 2.75 0.82 -20.35
C ASN A 394 4.27 0.96 -20.11
N ILE A 395 4.98 -0.16 -20.00
CA ILE A 395 6.45 -0.18 -19.88
C ILE A 395 7.08 0.39 -21.14
N MET A 396 6.70 -0.11 -22.33
CA MET A 396 7.23 0.35 -23.61
C MET A 396 7.01 1.85 -23.83
N ILE A 397 5.82 2.38 -23.55
CA ILE A 397 5.49 3.80 -23.69
C ILE A 397 6.28 4.68 -22.70
N LYS A 398 6.41 4.26 -21.45
CA LYS A 398 7.10 5.01 -20.37
C LYS A 398 8.61 5.06 -20.58
N PHE A 399 9.21 3.89 -20.81
CA PHE A 399 10.66 3.69 -20.92
C PHE A 399 11.20 3.81 -22.35
N LYS A 400 10.32 3.96 -23.34
CA LYS A 400 10.63 3.98 -24.79
C LYS A 400 11.34 2.69 -25.25
N LEU A 401 10.91 1.55 -24.70
CA LEU A 401 11.28 0.23 -25.20
C LEU A 401 10.47 -0.07 -26.48
N VAL A 402 11.00 -0.93 -27.35
CA VAL A 402 10.40 -1.25 -28.65
C VAL A 402 9.79 -2.66 -28.73
N SER A 403 9.92 -3.46 -27.68
CA SER A 403 9.36 -4.81 -27.63
C SER A 403 9.20 -5.33 -26.20
N GLU A 404 8.33 -6.33 -26.02
CA GLU A 404 8.16 -7.07 -24.77
C GLU A 404 9.47 -7.74 -24.32
N LYS A 405 10.29 -8.24 -25.26
CA LYS A 405 11.60 -8.83 -24.94
C LYS A 405 12.57 -7.85 -24.30
N GLN A 406 12.48 -6.55 -24.60
CA GLN A 406 13.27 -5.53 -23.90
C GLN A 406 12.78 -5.34 -22.45
N CYS A 407 11.48 -5.48 -22.20
CA CYS A 407 10.92 -5.52 -20.85
C CYS A 407 11.42 -6.76 -20.10
N ASP A 408 11.31 -7.95 -20.71
CA ASP A 408 11.79 -9.21 -20.13
C ASP A 408 13.30 -9.14 -19.81
N ALA A 409 14.12 -8.59 -20.73
CA ALA A 409 15.55 -8.40 -20.52
C ALA A 409 15.89 -7.52 -19.31
N ILE A 410 15.17 -6.41 -19.14
CA ILE A 410 15.35 -5.51 -18.01
C ILE A 410 14.89 -6.20 -16.72
N TYR A 411 13.74 -6.88 -16.73
CA TYR A 411 13.25 -7.63 -15.58
C TYR A 411 14.25 -8.72 -15.16
N ASP A 412 14.74 -9.51 -16.11
CA ASP A 412 15.73 -10.57 -15.88
C ASP A 412 17.07 -10.00 -15.37
N TYR A 413 17.51 -8.84 -15.86
CA TYR A 413 18.68 -8.18 -15.28
C TYR A 413 18.42 -7.75 -13.83
N LEU A 414 17.30 -7.10 -13.54
CA LEU A 414 16.98 -6.61 -12.20
C LEU A 414 16.81 -7.77 -11.19
N ILE A 415 16.15 -8.86 -11.59
CA ILE A 415 15.87 -10.02 -10.72
C ILE A 415 17.01 -11.04 -10.67
N ASN A 416 17.58 -11.44 -11.82
CA ASN A 416 18.57 -12.52 -11.88
C ASN A 416 20.02 -12.02 -11.83
N TYR A 417 20.26 -10.72 -12.02
CA TYR A 417 21.59 -10.13 -11.98
C TYR A 417 21.80 -9.20 -10.78
N VAL A 418 20.98 -8.15 -10.62
CA VAL A 418 21.18 -7.15 -9.57
C VAL A 418 21.02 -7.77 -8.19
N ILE A 419 19.87 -8.41 -7.88
CA ILE A 419 19.65 -9.03 -6.57
C ILE A 419 20.73 -10.07 -6.23
N PRO A 420 20.98 -11.12 -7.04
CA PRO A 420 21.76 -12.26 -6.56
C PRO A 420 23.27 -11.98 -6.61
N LYS A 421 23.73 -11.20 -7.60
CA LYS A 421 25.15 -11.08 -7.94
C LYS A 421 25.78 -9.76 -7.51
N LEU A 422 25.02 -8.66 -7.49
CA LEU A 422 25.50 -7.38 -6.92
C LEU A 422 25.23 -7.28 -5.42
N GLY A 423 24.33 -8.11 -4.91
CA GLY A 423 24.19 -8.32 -3.48
C GLY A 423 25.45 -8.92 -2.84
N ASN A 424 25.91 -10.10 -3.30
CA ASN A 424 26.75 -10.99 -2.44
C ASN A 424 26.10 -11.26 -1.05
N TYR A 425 24.77 -11.08 -0.95
CA TYR A 425 23.96 -11.22 0.26
C TYR A 425 23.02 -12.44 0.20
N GLU A 426 22.74 -13.01 -0.99
CA GLU A 426 21.61 -13.92 -1.19
C GLU A 426 21.96 -15.42 -1.30
N GLU A 427 23.23 -15.81 -1.46
CA GLU A 427 23.58 -17.26 -1.52
C GLU A 427 23.32 -18.01 -0.18
N LYS A 428 22.91 -17.31 0.89
CA LYS A 428 22.41 -17.90 2.14
C LYS A 428 21.04 -17.35 2.62
N LYS A 429 19.98 -17.86 1.97
CA LYS A 429 18.90 -18.64 2.60
C LYS A 429 17.84 -17.99 3.52
N GLY A 430 17.82 -16.68 3.76
CA GLY A 430 16.73 -16.06 4.54
C GLY A 430 15.43 -15.85 3.74
N THR A 431 14.26 -16.11 4.35
CA THR A 431 12.99 -15.56 3.81
C THR A 431 12.89 -14.06 4.12
N LYS A 432 11.96 -13.34 3.47
CA LYS A 432 11.76 -11.90 3.77
C LYS A 432 11.42 -11.63 5.24
N GLN A 433 10.68 -12.52 5.92
CA GLN A 433 10.44 -12.47 7.36
C GLN A 433 11.75 -12.47 8.17
N HIS A 434 12.79 -13.20 7.73
CA HIS A 434 14.09 -13.23 8.42
C HIS A 434 14.82 -11.89 8.26
N LYS A 435 14.83 -11.32 7.03
CA LYS A 435 15.38 -9.98 6.75
C LYS A 435 14.67 -8.91 7.60
N ALA A 436 13.33 -8.95 7.63
CA ALA A 436 12.50 -8.06 8.44
C ALA A 436 12.84 -8.15 9.95
N PHE A 437 12.83 -9.36 10.50
CA PHE A 437 13.09 -9.58 11.91
C PHE A 437 14.52 -9.21 12.32
N ALA A 438 15.53 -9.50 11.50
CA ALA A 438 16.92 -9.08 11.75
C ALA A 438 17.07 -7.55 11.87
N ASN A 439 16.35 -6.78 11.04
CA ASN A 439 16.32 -5.32 11.14
C ASN A 439 15.69 -4.86 12.47
N LEU A 440 14.57 -5.48 12.86
CA LEU A 440 13.89 -5.18 14.12
C LEU A 440 14.74 -5.56 15.34
N VAL A 441 15.49 -6.67 15.30
CA VAL A 441 16.47 -7.05 16.34
C VAL A 441 17.55 -5.97 16.50
N THR A 442 18.12 -5.52 15.37
CA THR A 442 19.14 -4.46 15.35
C THR A 442 18.63 -3.18 16.04
N HIS A 443 17.40 -2.77 15.72
CA HIS A 443 16.74 -1.62 16.34
C HIS A 443 16.39 -1.87 17.81
N THR A 444 15.95 -3.07 18.17
CA THR A 444 15.57 -3.46 19.53
C THR A 444 16.73 -3.33 20.49
N ILE A 445 17.92 -3.85 20.14
CA ILE A 445 19.12 -3.78 20.97
C ILE A 445 19.50 -2.32 21.22
N LYS A 446 19.72 -1.56 20.14
CA LYS A 446 20.12 -0.14 20.21
C LYS A 446 19.10 0.72 20.98
N LYS A 447 17.81 0.58 20.67
CA LYS A 447 16.76 1.38 21.31
C LYS A 447 16.58 1.02 22.79
N SER A 448 16.72 -0.25 23.15
CA SER A 448 16.69 -0.69 24.55
C SER A 448 17.84 -0.06 25.35
N GLU A 449 19.05 -0.05 24.79
CA GLU A 449 20.22 0.57 25.43
C GLU A 449 20.07 2.08 25.60
N GLU A 450 19.64 2.79 24.56
CA GLU A 450 19.39 4.24 24.60
C GLU A 450 18.35 4.58 25.69
N LEU A 451 17.22 3.86 25.71
CA LEU A 451 16.14 4.09 26.67
C LEU A 451 16.50 3.67 28.10
N LEU A 452 17.22 2.57 28.29
CA LEU A 452 17.73 2.15 29.60
C LEU A 452 18.77 3.16 30.12
N GLY A 453 19.72 3.53 29.27
CA GLY A 453 20.80 4.46 29.59
C GLY A 453 20.30 5.85 29.94
N GLU A 454 19.37 6.38 29.14
CA GLU A 454 18.71 7.65 29.41
C GLU A 454 17.89 7.59 30.71
N PHE A 455 17.01 6.59 30.87
CA PHE A 455 16.20 6.47 32.07
C PHE A 455 17.08 6.38 33.32
N LEU A 456 18.06 5.47 33.33
CA LEU A 456 18.94 5.24 34.47
C LEU A 456 19.81 6.46 34.81
N TYR A 457 20.35 7.17 33.82
CA TYR A 457 21.19 8.34 34.06
C TYR A 457 20.48 9.39 34.93
N TYR A 458 19.19 9.61 34.70
CA TYR A 458 18.38 10.52 35.51
C TYR A 458 17.81 9.86 36.78
N GLU A 459 17.28 8.65 36.68
CA GLU A 459 16.60 7.94 37.76
C GLU A 459 17.56 7.54 38.89
N LEU A 460 18.73 7.00 38.56
CA LEU A 460 19.77 6.66 39.55
C LEU A 460 20.20 7.92 40.30
N PHE A 461 20.50 8.99 39.57
CA PHE A 461 20.93 10.23 40.19
C PHE A 461 19.86 10.79 41.13
N ALA A 462 18.59 10.81 40.72
CA ALA A 462 17.46 11.22 41.55
C ALA A 462 17.31 10.37 42.83
N ARG A 463 17.39 9.05 42.71
CA ARG A 463 17.28 8.12 43.85
C ARG A 463 18.45 8.25 44.81
N TYR A 464 19.68 8.32 44.29
CA TYR A 464 20.89 8.47 45.09
C TYR A 464 20.97 9.82 45.80
N ILE A 465 20.64 10.93 45.12
CA ILE A 465 20.67 12.24 45.76
C ILE A 465 19.58 12.34 46.83
N GLY A 466 18.36 11.85 46.58
CA GLY A 466 17.29 11.78 47.60
C GLY A 466 17.71 11.00 48.84
N ALA A 467 18.27 9.81 48.65
CA ALA A 467 18.69 8.99 49.77
C ALA A 467 19.91 9.56 50.51
N ALA A 468 20.83 10.23 49.81
CA ALA A 468 21.94 10.96 50.44
C ALA A 468 21.44 12.19 51.22
N LEU A 469 20.49 12.96 50.68
CA LEU A 469 19.86 14.11 51.34
C LEU A 469 19.19 13.69 52.66
N ILE A 470 18.43 12.60 52.66
CA ILE A 470 17.78 12.05 53.87
C ILE A 470 18.84 11.57 54.88
N LYS A 471 19.84 10.81 54.42
CA LYS A 471 20.93 10.29 55.27
C LYS A 471 21.74 11.40 55.94
N ASP A 472 22.11 12.43 55.18
CA ASP A 472 22.90 13.58 55.64
C ASP A 472 22.03 14.64 56.33
N LYS A 473 20.72 14.38 56.48
CA LYS A 473 19.70 15.25 57.09
C LYS A 473 19.64 16.66 56.48
N LYS A 474 19.80 16.74 55.17
CA LYS A 474 19.78 17.97 54.39
C LYS A 474 18.35 18.32 53.97
N LYS A 475 17.95 19.56 54.24
CA LYS A 475 16.65 20.10 53.83
C LYS A 475 16.79 20.82 52.49
N CYS A 476 15.71 20.89 51.71
CA CYS A 476 15.65 21.70 50.49
C CYS A 476 16.10 23.16 50.74
N THR A 477 15.67 23.75 51.86
CA THR A 477 16.01 25.13 52.24
C THR A 477 17.50 25.34 52.52
N ASP A 478 18.27 24.29 52.85
CA ASP A 478 19.73 24.38 53.04
C ASP A 478 20.46 24.75 51.73
N PHE A 479 19.85 24.43 50.58
CA PHE A 479 20.41 24.68 49.25
C PHE A 479 19.71 25.85 48.55
N VAL A 480 18.39 25.93 48.59
CA VAL A 480 17.65 26.96 47.84
C VAL A 480 17.93 28.37 48.37
N SER A 481 18.20 28.51 49.68
CA SER A 481 18.62 29.78 50.30
C SER A 481 20.01 30.29 49.87
N VAL A 482 20.76 29.51 49.08
CA VAL A 482 22.00 29.98 48.41
C VAL A 482 21.66 30.83 47.17
N GLY A 483 20.54 30.54 46.50
CA GLY A 483 20.16 31.21 45.25
C GLY A 483 19.17 32.36 45.39
N THR A 484 18.36 32.36 46.45
CA THR A 484 17.30 33.35 46.70
C THR A 484 17.16 33.68 48.20
N ASP A 485 16.24 34.57 48.56
CA ASP A 485 15.94 34.91 49.96
C ASP A 485 15.27 33.75 50.72
N LYS A 486 15.30 33.82 52.05
CA LYS A 486 14.81 32.75 52.92
C LYS A 486 13.31 32.45 52.74
N ALA A 487 12.46 33.47 52.61
CA ALA A 487 11.01 33.27 52.54
C ALA A 487 10.64 32.63 51.19
N LYS A 488 11.27 33.08 50.11
CA LYS A 488 11.11 32.48 48.78
C LYS A 488 11.68 31.07 48.69
N ALA A 489 12.80 30.79 49.38
CA ALA A 489 13.34 29.45 49.52
C ALA A 489 12.40 28.51 50.31
N GLU A 490 11.79 28.98 51.39
CA GLU A 490 10.78 28.22 52.15
C GLU A 490 9.56 27.90 51.28
N GLN A 491 9.03 28.87 50.52
CA GLN A 491 7.91 28.65 49.58
C GLN A 491 8.26 27.69 48.44
N ALA A 492 9.44 27.83 47.83
CA ALA A 492 9.91 26.92 46.77
C ALA A 492 10.00 25.47 47.27
N CYS A 493 10.53 25.30 48.49
CA CYS A 493 10.70 24.01 49.13
C CYS A 493 9.41 23.41 49.70
N GLU A 494 8.39 24.21 50.02
CA GLU A 494 7.05 23.71 50.37
C GLU A 494 6.37 23.07 49.15
N LYS A 495 6.49 23.70 47.97
CA LYS A 495 5.89 23.20 46.72
C LYS A 495 6.61 21.99 46.14
N VAL A 496 7.96 21.96 46.21
CA VAL A 496 8.78 20.88 45.62
C VAL A 496 9.82 20.40 46.65
N PRO A 497 9.40 19.62 47.67
CA PRO A 497 10.26 19.25 48.79
C PRO A 497 11.19 18.07 48.49
N PHE A 498 12.36 18.09 49.14
CA PHE A 498 13.42 17.08 49.00
C PHE A 498 13.17 15.77 49.79
N ASP A 499 12.16 15.74 50.67
CA ASP A 499 11.74 14.51 51.36
C ASP A 499 10.77 13.66 50.52
N SER A 500 10.23 14.22 49.43
CA SER A 500 9.40 13.51 48.46
C SER A 500 10.24 12.98 47.29
N TYR A 501 9.90 11.77 46.83
CA TYR A 501 10.55 11.18 45.65
C TYR A 501 10.34 12.03 44.40
N LEU A 502 9.12 12.51 44.18
CA LEU A 502 8.74 13.34 43.03
C LEU A 502 9.49 14.67 43.03
N GLY A 503 9.54 15.36 44.17
CA GLY A 503 10.25 16.64 44.30
C GLY A 503 11.74 16.48 44.05
N THR A 504 12.38 15.52 44.73
CA THR A 504 13.80 15.18 44.49
C THR A 504 14.07 14.89 43.01
N THR A 505 13.19 14.12 42.36
CA THR A 505 13.34 13.74 40.95
C THR A 505 13.24 14.96 40.01
N LEU A 506 12.34 15.91 40.29
CA LEU A 506 12.23 17.14 39.50
C LEU A 506 13.48 18.02 39.65
N TRP A 507 13.97 18.22 40.88
CA TRP A 507 15.22 18.95 41.15
C TRP A 507 16.43 18.27 40.49
N ALA A 508 16.53 16.95 40.59
CA ALA A 508 17.62 16.17 40.02
C ALA A 508 17.62 16.22 38.48
N LYS A 509 16.45 16.03 37.84
CA LYS A 509 16.33 16.12 36.38
C LYS A 509 16.62 17.54 35.87
N ALA A 510 16.08 18.57 36.50
CA ALA A 510 16.37 19.96 36.12
C ALA A 510 17.88 20.27 36.20
N PHE A 511 18.56 19.84 37.27
CA PHE A 511 20.02 19.98 37.38
C PHE A 511 20.76 19.29 36.24
N MET A 512 20.44 18.01 35.95
CA MET A 512 21.14 17.21 34.95
C MET A 512 20.88 17.62 33.50
N HIS A 513 19.73 18.24 33.21
CA HIS A 513 19.41 18.76 31.87
C HIS A 513 19.87 20.22 31.64
N GLY A 514 20.00 21.02 32.71
CA GLY A 514 20.45 22.41 32.63
C GLY A 514 19.38 23.40 32.11
N PRO A 515 19.74 24.70 32.01
CA PRO A 515 18.77 25.81 31.90
C PRO A 515 17.96 25.87 30.61
N ASN A 516 18.39 25.19 29.54
CA ASN A 516 17.72 25.23 28.24
C ASN A 516 16.61 24.18 28.09
N HIS A 517 16.37 23.34 29.11
CA HIS A 517 15.45 22.21 29.02
C HIS A 517 14.08 22.50 29.63
N PRO A 518 12.95 22.03 29.06
CA PRO A 518 11.61 22.29 29.60
C PRO A 518 11.41 21.93 31.08
N LEU A 519 12.08 20.86 31.58
CA LEU A 519 12.01 20.50 32.99
C LEU A 519 12.65 21.54 33.94
N TYR A 520 13.63 22.29 33.46
CA TYR A 520 14.24 23.39 34.24
C TYR A 520 13.28 24.55 34.38
N GLN A 521 12.62 24.94 33.28
CA GLN A 521 11.58 25.96 33.30
C GLN A 521 10.37 25.51 34.14
N HIS A 522 9.92 24.26 33.98
CA HIS A 522 8.82 23.70 34.79
C HIS A 522 9.14 23.72 36.29
N LEU A 523 10.38 23.43 36.70
CA LEU A 523 10.81 23.58 38.09
C LEU A 523 10.81 25.04 38.55
N ALA A 524 11.32 25.96 37.71
CA ALA A 524 11.30 27.40 37.99
C ALA A 524 9.86 27.92 38.18
N ASP A 525 8.95 27.60 37.26
CA ASP A 525 7.53 27.97 37.31
C ASP A 525 6.82 27.38 38.53
N THR A 526 7.04 26.09 38.81
CA THR A 526 6.44 25.40 39.95
C THR A 526 6.91 26.02 41.26
N THR A 527 8.22 26.17 41.46
CA THR A 527 8.79 26.75 42.69
C THR A 527 8.48 28.24 42.83
N GLY A 528 8.46 28.98 41.72
CA GLY A 528 8.41 30.45 41.68
C GLY A 528 9.79 31.12 41.65
N LEU A 529 10.87 30.34 41.49
CA LEU A 529 12.25 30.83 41.35
C LEU A 529 12.48 31.37 39.93
N THR A 530 13.31 32.40 39.79
CA THR A 530 13.80 32.81 38.47
C THR A 530 14.88 31.85 37.97
N THR A 531 15.13 31.86 36.66
CA THR A 531 16.22 31.12 36.03
C THR A 531 17.59 31.47 36.63
N ASP A 532 17.82 32.73 36.99
CA ASP A 532 19.03 33.21 37.68
C ASP A 532 19.16 32.70 39.12
N GLU A 533 18.06 32.66 39.88
CA GLU A 533 18.05 32.09 41.23
C GLU A 533 18.33 30.59 41.18
N LEU A 534 17.66 29.87 40.30
CA LEU A 534 17.85 28.43 40.09
C LEU A 534 19.28 28.11 39.62
N SER A 535 19.86 28.96 38.76
CA SER A 535 21.26 28.84 38.32
C SER A 535 22.26 29.01 39.46
N LYS A 536 21.94 29.81 40.48
CA LYS A 536 22.76 29.94 41.70
C LYS A 536 22.63 28.72 42.61
N VAL A 537 21.41 28.20 42.80
CA VAL A 537 21.18 26.95 43.57
C VAL A 537 21.98 25.79 42.97
N PHE A 538 21.96 25.66 41.64
CA PHE A 538 22.70 24.64 40.90
C PHE A 538 24.18 24.96 40.66
N SER A 539 24.71 26.06 41.18
CA SER A 539 26.12 26.42 41.00
C SER A 539 27.07 25.51 41.80
N THR A 540 28.36 25.58 41.47
CA THR A 540 29.43 24.73 42.01
C THR A 540 30.47 25.55 42.79
N LYS A 541 30.09 26.70 43.34
CA LYS A 541 31.04 27.68 43.90
C LYS A 541 31.34 27.47 45.38
N SER A 542 30.44 26.86 46.14
CA SER A 542 30.60 26.55 47.57
C SER A 542 30.15 25.13 47.91
N SER A 543 30.69 24.55 48.98
CA SER A 543 30.31 23.21 49.46
C SER A 543 28.89 23.11 50.04
N LYS A 544 28.15 24.23 50.10
CA LYS A 544 26.73 24.30 50.47
C LYS A 544 25.80 24.29 49.26
N ASP A 545 26.32 24.44 48.05
CA ASP A 545 25.51 24.56 46.83
C ASP A 545 25.01 23.19 46.38
N TYR A 546 23.81 23.14 45.78
CA TYR A 546 23.25 21.88 45.30
C TYR A 546 24.12 21.25 44.22
N GLY A 547 24.70 22.07 43.32
CA GLY A 547 25.55 21.58 42.23
C GLY A 547 26.81 20.87 42.72
N ASN A 548 27.44 21.35 43.80
CA ASN A 548 28.59 20.66 44.38
C ASN A 548 28.20 19.37 45.13
N TYR A 549 27.05 19.36 45.81
CA TYR A 549 26.54 18.13 46.43
C TYR A 549 26.17 17.09 45.36
N ALA A 550 25.48 17.51 44.29
CA ALA A 550 25.14 16.69 43.13
C ALA A 550 26.38 16.10 42.44
N ASN A 551 27.40 16.92 42.12
CA ASN A 551 28.63 16.44 41.48
C ASN A 551 29.38 15.41 42.33
N LYS A 552 29.35 15.55 43.67
CA LYS A 552 29.87 14.52 44.57
C LYS A 552 29.07 13.21 44.45
N ILE A 553 27.74 13.27 44.48
CA ILE A 553 26.88 12.07 44.32
C ILE A 553 27.10 11.40 42.95
N ILE A 554 27.25 12.18 41.88
CA ILE A 554 27.60 11.67 40.53
C ILE A 554 28.95 10.93 40.55
N THR A 555 29.95 11.49 41.24
CA THR A 555 31.27 10.86 41.39
C THR A 555 31.19 9.57 42.22
N ASP A 556 30.39 9.57 43.30
CA ASP A 556 30.17 8.40 44.16
C ASP A 556 29.43 7.27 43.40
N ILE A 557 28.40 7.59 42.60
CA ILE A 557 27.72 6.65 41.68
C ILE A 557 28.74 6.05 40.69
N SER A 558 29.52 6.90 40.04
CA SER A 558 30.49 6.47 39.00
C SER A 558 31.55 5.54 39.56
N LYS A 559 32.06 5.85 40.77
CA LYS A 559 32.99 5.00 41.51
C LYS A 559 32.35 3.68 41.97
N GLN A 560 31.09 3.68 42.39
CA GLN A 560 30.38 2.47 42.82
C GLN A 560 30.13 1.52 41.65
N LEU A 561 29.58 2.04 40.55
CA LEU A 561 29.25 1.26 39.35
C LEU A 561 30.50 0.85 38.56
N LYS A 562 31.69 1.33 38.96
CA LYS A 562 32.98 1.15 38.28
C LYS A 562 32.93 1.63 36.83
N CYS A 563 32.28 2.79 36.63
CA CYS A 563 32.18 3.40 35.32
C CYS A 563 33.56 3.79 34.79
N SER A 564 33.72 3.71 33.48
CA SER A 564 34.95 4.05 32.77
C SER A 564 35.26 5.55 32.84
N ASN A 565 34.21 6.37 32.98
CA ASN A 565 34.27 7.81 33.18
C ASN A 565 33.45 8.24 34.42
N SER A 566 33.64 9.49 34.85
CA SER A 566 32.86 10.13 35.91
C SER A 566 32.41 11.52 35.43
N PRO A 567 31.11 11.76 35.14
CA PRO A 567 29.98 10.84 35.25
C PRO A 567 30.11 9.57 34.39
N CYS A 568 29.42 8.49 34.80
CA CYS A 568 29.05 7.40 33.89
C CYS A 568 28.38 7.98 32.64
N SER A 569 28.70 7.46 31.46
CA SER A 569 27.96 7.84 30.25
C SER A 569 26.58 7.16 30.21
N LYS A 570 25.63 7.69 29.44
CA LYS A 570 24.29 7.07 29.29
C LYS A 570 24.44 5.65 28.71
N GLU A 571 25.32 5.51 27.73
CA GLU A 571 25.62 4.28 27.00
C GLU A 571 26.18 3.20 27.94
N GLU A 572 27.14 3.55 28.81
CA GLU A 572 27.69 2.60 29.80
C GLU A 572 26.64 2.14 30.82
N LEU A 573 25.72 3.02 31.23
CA LEU A 573 24.61 2.65 32.12
C LEU A 573 23.60 1.73 31.40
N GLY A 574 23.23 2.07 30.17
CA GLY A 574 22.31 1.28 29.33
C GLY A 574 22.84 -0.13 29.10
N HIS A 575 24.10 -0.24 28.64
CA HIS A 575 24.84 -1.49 28.45
C HIS A 575 24.83 -2.38 29.70
N ARG A 576 25.28 -1.84 30.86
CA ARG A 576 25.41 -2.62 32.11
C ARG A 576 24.05 -3.11 32.63
N GLN A 577 22.97 -2.37 32.37
CA GLN A 577 21.62 -2.78 32.74
C GLN A 577 21.03 -3.80 31.77
N PHE A 578 21.13 -3.54 30.46
CA PHE A 578 20.64 -4.44 29.40
C PHE A 578 21.14 -5.87 29.61
N LEU A 579 22.45 -6.01 29.90
CA LEU A 579 23.16 -7.27 30.10
C LEU A 579 22.60 -8.16 31.22
N SER A 580 22.55 -7.61 32.44
CA SER A 580 22.50 -8.41 33.67
C SER A 580 21.58 -7.83 34.74
N THR A 581 20.79 -6.81 34.38
CA THR A 581 20.09 -5.92 35.33
C THR A 581 21.01 -5.45 36.46
N GLY A 582 22.29 -5.27 36.14
CA GLY A 582 23.40 -5.18 37.08
C GLY A 582 23.44 -3.87 37.86
N ILE A 583 22.65 -2.88 37.46
CA ILE A 583 22.51 -1.60 38.16
C ILE A 583 21.30 -1.68 39.11
N THR A 584 20.11 -2.07 38.63
CA THR A 584 18.90 -2.14 39.48
C THR A 584 19.01 -3.18 40.59
N SER A 585 19.78 -4.26 40.36
CA SER A 585 20.04 -5.32 41.34
C SER A 585 21.20 -5.04 42.31
N ARG A 586 21.99 -3.96 42.12
CA ARG A 586 23.20 -3.67 42.91
C ARG A 586 23.26 -2.25 43.49
N ILE A 587 22.10 -1.64 43.71
CA ILE A 587 22.00 -0.38 44.45
C ILE A 587 22.49 -0.57 45.90
N ILE A 588 23.27 0.40 46.41
CA ILE A 588 23.68 0.39 47.82
C ILE A 588 22.49 0.83 48.68
N LYS A 589 22.06 -0.06 49.59
CA LYS A 589 21.09 0.27 50.64
C LYS A 589 21.70 1.27 51.63
N TYR A 590 21.18 2.50 51.66
CA TYR A 590 21.43 3.39 52.80
C TYR A 590 20.54 2.96 53.97
N SER A 591 21.16 2.64 55.10
CA SER A 591 20.47 2.24 56.33
C SER A 591 19.49 3.34 56.78
N GLY A 592 18.19 3.02 56.77
CA GLY A 592 17.12 3.95 57.18
C GLY A 592 16.43 4.70 56.04
N VAL A 593 16.73 4.42 54.76
CA VAL A 593 16.05 5.03 53.61
C VAL A 593 15.52 3.96 52.65
N VAL A 594 14.41 3.31 53.03
CA VAL A 594 13.86 2.15 52.30
C VAL A 594 13.13 2.56 51.02
N ASP A 595 12.56 3.76 50.96
CA ASP A 595 11.61 4.14 49.89
C ASP A 595 12.28 4.57 48.58
N PHE A 596 13.54 4.99 48.61
CA PHE A 596 14.25 5.51 47.43
C PHE A 596 15.05 4.43 46.68
N LEU A 597 15.55 3.42 47.40
CA LEU A 597 16.59 2.48 46.94
C LEU A 597 16.17 1.02 47.16
N GLN A 598 15.07 0.64 46.51
CA GLN A 598 14.63 -0.75 46.43
C GLN A 598 15.41 -1.46 45.31
N GLU A 599 16.06 -2.58 45.67
CA GLU A 599 16.63 -3.51 44.69
C GLU A 599 15.48 -4.12 43.87
N VAL A 600 15.59 -4.04 42.55
CA VAL A 600 14.57 -4.59 41.66
C VAL A 600 15.19 -5.37 40.50
N SER A 601 14.40 -6.31 39.99
CA SER A 601 14.79 -7.16 38.86
C SER A 601 14.94 -6.39 37.55
N THR A 602 14.17 -5.32 37.33
CA THR A 602 14.12 -4.58 36.07
C THR A 602 13.85 -3.08 36.26
N VAL A 603 14.19 -2.27 35.27
CA VAL A 603 13.86 -0.85 35.18
C VAL A 603 12.34 -0.61 35.18
N LYS A 604 11.55 -1.55 34.63
CA LYS A 604 10.08 -1.54 34.73
C LYS A 604 9.59 -1.48 36.18
N ASP A 605 10.26 -2.18 37.09
CA ASP A 605 9.89 -2.21 38.51
C ASP A 605 10.15 -0.86 39.24
N TRP A 606 11.01 0.01 38.67
CA TRP A 606 11.15 1.42 39.10
C TRP A 606 10.26 2.38 38.32
N ASN A 607 9.97 2.08 37.05
CA ASN A 607 9.23 2.96 36.15
C ASN A 607 7.76 2.53 36.01
N TYR A 608 6.92 3.02 36.92
CA TYR A 608 5.49 2.74 36.95
C TYR A 608 4.71 3.07 35.66
N SER A 609 5.27 3.87 34.72
CA SER A 609 4.61 4.16 33.44
C SER A 609 5.01 3.21 32.30
N ARG A 610 5.98 2.31 32.50
CA ARG A 610 6.36 1.30 31.48
C ARG A 610 5.74 -0.05 31.81
N GLU A 611 4.92 -0.58 30.90
CA GLU A 611 4.30 -1.90 31.08
C GLU A 611 5.25 -3.06 30.77
N VAL A 612 6.41 -2.82 30.15
CA VAL A 612 7.36 -3.85 29.68
C VAL A 612 8.81 -3.55 30.11
N ALA A 613 9.58 -4.59 30.41
CA ALA A 613 11.03 -4.52 30.63
C ALA A 613 11.79 -4.31 29.30
N MET A 614 13.07 -3.96 29.36
CA MET A 614 13.94 -3.79 28.19
C MET A 614 15.27 -4.55 28.32
N GLU A 615 15.44 -5.30 29.41
CA GLU A 615 16.68 -6.01 29.71
C GLU A 615 16.65 -7.45 29.24
N TYR A 616 17.74 -7.88 28.60
CA TYR A 616 17.91 -9.26 28.13
C TYR A 616 17.65 -10.28 29.25
N SER A 617 18.17 -10.03 30.45
CA SER A 617 18.05 -10.95 31.60
C SER A 617 16.60 -11.18 32.05
N TYR A 618 15.69 -10.23 31.81
CA TYR A 618 14.26 -10.43 32.09
C TYR A 618 13.64 -11.47 31.16
N PHE A 619 13.86 -11.33 29.85
CA PHE A 619 13.29 -12.23 28.85
C PHE A 619 13.95 -13.61 28.86
N ALA A 620 15.28 -13.64 29.03
CA ALA A 620 16.05 -14.86 29.27
C ALA A 620 15.42 -15.70 30.40
N LYS A 621 15.20 -15.07 31.56
CA LYS A 621 14.67 -15.74 32.75
C LYS A 621 13.18 -16.10 32.67
N ASN A 622 12.34 -15.21 32.13
CA ASN A 622 10.88 -15.32 32.26
C ASN A 622 10.15 -15.80 30.99
N LYS A 623 10.83 -15.87 29.83
CA LYS A 623 10.24 -16.31 28.55
C LYS A 623 11.00 -17.45 27.86
N CYS A 624 12.32 -17.59 28.10
CA CYS A 624 13.19 -18.55 27.37
C CYS A 624 13.98 -19.53 28.28
N ASP A 625 13.59 -19.67 29.55
CA ASP A 625 14.19 -20.58 30.55
C ASP A 625 15.73 -20.53 30.68
N GLN A 626 16.33 -19.38 30.34
CA GLN A 626 17.76 -19.13 30.46
C GLN A 626 18.08 -18.42 31.78
N LYS A 627 18.83 -19.11 32.65
CA LYS A 627 19.15 -18.65 34.01
C LYS A 627 20.34 -17.69 34.09
N GLU A 628 21.24 -17.73 33.11
CA GLU A 628 22.48 -16.96 33.12
C GLU A 628 22.37 -15.73 32.20
N PRO A 629 22.72 -14.53 32.69
CA PRO A 629 22.79 -13.33 31.86
C PRO A 629 23.94 -13.44 30.86
N LEU A 630 23.89 -12.65 29.79
CA LEU A 630 25.02 -12.54 28.87
C LEU A 630 26.27 -12.03 29.61
N SER A 631 27.44 -12.50 29.19
CA SER A 631 28.70 -11.92 29.64
C SER A 631 29.02 -10.64 28.88
N GLU A 632 29.84 -9.77 29.50
CA GLU A 632 30.32 -8.51 28.89
C GLU A 632 31.05 -8.75 27.56
N GLU A 633 31.82 -9.84 27.46
CA GLU A 633 32.47 -10.29 26.22
C GLU A 633 31.44 -10.60 25.13
N VAL A 634 30.41 -11.37 25.46
CA VAL A 634 29.39 -11.79 24.48
C VAL A 634 28.57 -10.60 24.00
N TYR A 635 28.20 -9.69 24.91
CA TYR A 635 27.56 -8.44 24.51
C TYR A 635 28.43 -7.60 23.59
N ASN A 636 29.72 -7.46 23.90
CA ASN A 636 30.61 -6.66 23.05
C ASN A 636 30.64 -7.24 21.63
N ILE A 637 30.61 -8.58 21.49
CA ILE A 637 30.46 -9.24 20.18
C ILE A 637 29.08 -8.98 19.56
N LEU A 638 27.99 -8.92 20.33
CA LEU A 638 26.63 -8.63 19.83
C LEU A 638 26.45 -7.18 19.34
N THR A 639 27.22 -6.21 19.85
CA THR A 639 27.04 -4.78 19.54
C THR A 639 28.21 -4.14 18.80
N SER A 640 29.41 -4.70 18.90
CA SER A 640 30.65 -4.11 18.37
C SER A 640 31.65 -5.16 17.85
N GLY A 641 31.74 -5.28 16.52
CA GLY A 641 32.73 -6.15 15.85
C GLY A 641 32.17 -6.85 14.62
N ASP A 642 32.99 -7.70 14.00
CA ASP A 642 32.70 -8.40 12.75
C ASP A 642 31.54 -9.41 12.83
N HIS A 643 31.00 -9.65 14.03
CA HIS A 643 29.83 -10.50 14.30
C HIS A 643 28.71 -9.75 15.04
N SER A 644 28.75 -8.41 15.09
CA SER A 644 27.73 -7.58 15.75
C SER A 644 26.34 -7.79 15.15
N LEU A 645 25.34 -8.11 15.98
CA LEU A 645 23.92 -8.01 15.62
C LEU A 645 23.43 -6.55 15.57
N GLY A 646 24.28 -5.59 15.96
CA GLY A 646 24.16 -4.17 15.59
C GLY A 646 24.47 -3.90 14.11
N ASP A 647 25.10 -4.84 13.40
CA ASP A 647 25.20 -4.84 11.95
C ASP A 647 24.08 -5.71 11.33
N TYR A 648 23.42 -5.17 10.31
CA TYR A 648 22.27 -5.79 9.69
C TYR A 648 22.60 -7.10 8.93
N LYS A 649 23.78 -7.20 8.30
CA LYS A 649 24.21 -8.41 7.59
C LYS A 649 24.41 -9.57 8.56
N ASN A 650 25.11 -9.29 9.65
CA ASN A 650 25.35 -10.24 10.72
C ASN A 650 24.07 -10.64 11.43
N ALA A 651 23.15 -9.69 11.67
CA ALA A 651 21.82 -9.98 12.20
C ALA A 651 21.02 -10.92 11.29
N ILE A 652 21.01 -10.70 9.97
CA ILE A 652 20.38 -11.64 9.00
C ILE A 652 21.03 -13.02 9.12
N ASN A 653 22.35 -13.11 9.00
CA ASN A 653 23.06 -14.38 9.01
C ASN A 653 22.76 -15.18 10.29
N PHE A 654 22.77 -14.51 11.45
CA PHE A 654 22.42 -15.13 12.74
C PHE A 654 20.97 -15.61 12.77
N VAL A 655 20.00 -14.75 12.43
CA VAL A 655 18.57 -15.11 12.43
C VAL A 655 18.29 -16.29 11.49
N VAL A 656 18.86 -16.28 10.29
CA VAL A 656 18.69 -17.33 9.27
C VAL A 656 19.34 -18.63 9.68
N ASP A 657 20.61 -18.61 10.04
CA ASP A 657 21.32 -19.84 10.42
C ASP A 657 20.67 -20.46 11.67
N VAL A 658 20.27 -19.66 12.66
CA VAL A 658 19.67 -20.20 13.90
C VAL A 658 18.24 -20.70 13.70
N ASP A 659 17.34 -19.97 13.03
CA ASP A 659 15.96 -20.45 12.80
C ASP A 659 15.92 -21.73 11.92
N GLN A 660 16.95 -21.94 11.08
CA GLN A 660 17.09 -23.12 10.22
C GLN A 660 17.98 -24.23 10.82
N GLY A 661 18.52 -24.07 12.03
CA GLY A 661 19.39 -25.06 12.68
C GLY A 661 20.76 -25.25 12.00
N VAL A 662 21.21 -24.27 11.23
CA VAL A 662 22.47 -24.26 10.47
C VAL A 662 23.57 -23.57 11.29
N ASN A 663 24.82 -24.04 11.18
CA ASN A 663 26.00 -23.43 11.81
C ASN A 663 25.92 -23.13 13.33
N LEU A 664 24.98 -23.71 14.08
CA LEU A 664 24.75 -23.39 15.51
C LEU A 664 26.04 -23.42 16.35
N VAL A 665 26.91 -24.40 16.11
CA VAL A 665 28.23 -24.54 16.78
C VAL A 665 29.12 -23.30 16.61
N ASN A 666 29.10 -22.64 15.46
CA ASN A 666 29.87 -21.41 15.24
C ASN A 666 29.34 -20.29 16.14
N TYR A 667 28.02 -20.11 16.21
CA TYR A 667 27.41 -19.10 17.08
C TYR A 667 27.54 -19.44 18.56
N THR A 668 27.52 -20.72 18.95
CA THR A 668 27.87 -21.15 20.31
C THR A 668 29.31 -20.82 20.65
N ASN A 669 30.26 -20.97 19.72
CA ASN A 669 31.66 -20.61 19.95
C ASN A 669 31.85 -19.09 20.02
N ILE A 670 31.16 -18.32 19.17
CA ILE A 670 31.23 -16.84 19.09
C ILE A 670 30.57 -16.21 20.32
N TYR A 671 29.30 -16.53 20.59
CA TYR A 671 28.51 -15.91 21.66
C TYR A 671 28.55 -16.69 22.98
N LYS A 672 29.31 -17.80 23.08
CA LYS A 672 29.48 -18.62 24.30
C LYS A 672 28.16 -18.95 25.02
N THR A 673 27.08 -19.05 24.23
CA THR A 673 25.70 -19.20 24.68
C THR A 673 24.96 -20.14 23.74
N ASP A 674 23.78 -20.57 24.17
CA ASP A 674 22.82 -21.28 23.34
C ASP A 674 22.20 -20.30 22.31
N PRO A 675 22.49 -20.46 21.01
CA PRO A 675 22.05 -19.50 19.99
C PRO A 675 20.53 -19.51 19.80
N GLU A 676 19.86 -20.66 19.99
CA GLU A 676 18.41 -20.78 19.90
C GLU A 676 17.73 -19.99 21.04
N LYS A 677 18.30 -20.02 22.24
CA LYS A 677 17.82 -19.20 23.38
C LYS A 677 18.13 -17.73 23.20
N LEU A 678 19.29 -17.37 22.65
CA LEU A 678 19.59 -16.00 22.27
C LEU A 678 18.56 -15.48 21.25
N LEU A 679 18.24 -16.25 20.21
CA LEU A 679 17.19 -15.91 19.25
C LEU A 679 15.81 -15.79 19.92
N CYS A 680 15.42 -16.75 20.78
CA CYS A 680 14.18 -16.69 21.57
C CYS A 680 14.08 -15.37 22.37
N VAL A 681 15.14 -14.98 23.07
CA VAL A 681 15.15 -13.74 23.85
C VAL A 681 15.02 -12.53 22.95
N LEU A 682 15.76 -12.47 21.85
CA LEU A 682 15.67 -11.36 20.90
C LEU A 682 14.28 -11.26 20.24
N ARG A 683 13.61 -12.39 19.99
CA ARG A 683 12.21 -12.44 19.52
C ARG A 683 11.27 -11.79 20.53
N TYR A 684 11.32 -12.18 21.81
CA TYR A 684 10.47 -11.58 22.84
C TYR A 684 10.82 -10.12 23.18
N MET A 685 12.09 -9.74 23.14
CA MET A 685 12.50 -8.34 23.31
C MET A 685 11.98 -7.47 22.15
N THR A 686 12.07 -7.97 20.92
CA THR A 686 11.52 -7.26 19.75
C THR A 686 10.01 -7.13 19.88
N GLN A 687 9.33 -8.23 20.20
CA GLN A 687 7.88 -8.26 20.39
C GLN A 687 7.43 -7.27 21.47
N ASP A 688 7.93 -7.41 22.70
CA ASP A 688 7.36 -6.72 23.86
C ASP A 688 8.00 -5.34 24.07
N SER A 689 9.32 -5.18 23.86
CA SER A 689 10.05 -3.93 24.17
C SER A 689 10.11 -2.93 23.02
N LEU A 690 10.23 -3.38 21.77
CA LEU A 690 10.25 -2.51 20.58
C LEU A 690 8.85 -2.34 19.97
N LEU A 691 8.13 -3.45 19.81
CA LEU A 691 6.83 -3.49 19.14
C LEU A 691 5.63 -3.33 20.11
N GLY A 692 5.84 -3.32 21.43
CA GLY A 692 4.78 -3.10 22.42
C GLY A 692 3.83 -4.28 22.66
N GLY A 693 4.20 -5.48 22.20
CA GLY A 693 3.47 -6.74 22.38
C GLY A 693 2.47 -7.06 21.25
N VAL A 694 1.99 -8.32 21.20
CA VAL A 694 0.90 -8.75 20.30
C VAL A 694 -0.41 -8.02 20.61
N VAL A 695 -0.61 -7.67 21.87
CA VAL A 695 -1.77 -6.91 22.35
C VAL A 695 -1.32 -5.63 23.03
N MET A 696 -2.02 -4.54 22.77
CA MET A 696 -1.77 -3.21 23.31
C MET A 696 -3.01 -2.70 24.05
N ARG A 697 -2.82 -1.74 24.96
CA ARG A 697 -3.93 -1.10 25.67
C ARG A 697 -4.27 0.26 25.07
N LYS A 698 -5.51 0.43 24.59
CA LYS A 698 -6.02 1.70 24.04
C LYS A 698 -7.39 2.03 24.61
N ASP A 699 -7.73 3.32 24.67
CA ASP A 699 -9.11 3.70 24.95
C ASP A 699 -10.00 3.58 23.71
N SER A 700 -11.31 3.62 23.91
CA SER A 700 -12.29 3.47 22.84
C SER A 700 -12.24 4.58 21.78
N THR A 701 -11.76 5.75 22.15
CA THR A 701 -11.65 6.93 21.28
C THR A 701 -10.47 6.77 20.33
N ASP A 702 -9.31 6.35 20.86
CA ASP A 702 -8.13 5.94 20.09
C ASP A 702 -8.48 4.79 19.14
N PHE A 703 -9.30 3.83 19.58
CA PHE A 703 -9.74 2.72 18.73
C PHE A 703 -10.62 3.18 17.55
N ILE A 704 -11.62 4.03 17.82
CA ILE A 704 -12.58 4.50 16.80
C ILE A 704 -11.93 5.50 15.85
N ASN A 705 -11.33 6.55 16.39
CA ASN A 705 -10.78 7.64 15.58
C ASN A 705 -9.42 7.29 14.98
N GLY A 706 -8.70 6.37 15.61
CA GLY A 706 -7.33 6.01 15.27
C GLY A 706 -6.34 6.62 16.24
N TYR A 707 -5.15 6.04 16.25
CA TYR A 707 -4.02 6.46 17.07
C TYR A 707 -2.75 6.48 16.24
N ASP A 708 -1.81 7.36 16.58
CA ASP A 708 -0.46 7.25 16.06
C ASP A 708 0.27 6.12 16.77
N ASP A 709 0.86 5.23 15.99
CA ASP A 709 1.60 4.06 16.45
C ASP A 709 3.12 4.30 16.38
N ASP A 710 3.76 4.24 17.55
CA ASP A 710 5.20 4.47 17.68
C ASP A 710 6.03 3.41 16.93
N THR A 711 5.51 2.20 16.68
CA THR A 711 6.26 1.15 15.97
C THR A 711 6.36 1.45 14.48
N LEU A 712 5.30 1.98 13.88
CA LEU A 712 5.30 2.42 12.47
C LEU A 712 6.23 3.62 12.25
N SER A 713 6.49 4.43 13.29
CA SER A 713 7.50 5.51 13.20
C SER A 713 8.91 4.96 12.90
N ILE A 714 9.24 3.77 13.39
CA ILE A 714 10.53 3.08 13.13
C ILE A 714 10.69 2.80 11.63
N LEU A 715 9.59 2.42 10.96
CA LEU A 715 9.59 2.27 9.50
C LEU A 715 9.74 3.61 8.80
N ARG A 716 9.03 4.64 9.25
CA ARG A 716 9.05 5.95 8.58
C ARG A 716 10.41 6.67 8.68
N GLU A 717 11.10 6.55 9.82
CA GLU A 717 12.21 7.45 10.18
C GLU A 717 13.62 6.87 9.97
N GLY A 718 13.74 5.56 9.74
CA GLY A 718 15.03 4.91 9.51
C GLY A 718 15.58 5.01 8.08
N GLU A 719 16.72 4.34 7.83
CA GLU A 719 17.41 4.37 6.54
C GLU A 719 16.71 3.50 5.50
N PHE A 720 16.34 4.07 4.34
CA PHE A 720 15.53 3.39 3.31
C PHE A 720 16.14 2.07 2.81
N SER A 721 17.48 2.04 2.68
CA SER A 721 18.31 0.88 2.32
C SER A 721 18.15 -0.30 3.29
N LYS A 722 17.84 -0.01 4.58
CA LYS A 722 17.72 -0.99 5.68
C LYS A 722 16.29 -1.44 5.94
N GLY A 723 15.35 -1.12 5.03
CA GLY A 723 13.96 -1.56 5.14
C GLY A 723 12.97 -0.48 5.54
N SER A 724 13.42 0.70 6.00
CA SER A 724 12.55 1.85 6.28
C SER A 724 11.88 2.41 5.02
N ASP A 725 10.75 3.09 5.19
CA ASP A 725 9.89 3.58 4.13
C ASP A 725 9.11 4.83 4.58
N PRO A 726 9.57 6.06 4.25
CA PRO A 726 8.94 7.30 4.68
C PRO A 726 7.47 7.49 4.27
N SER A 727 6.96 6.71 3.30
CA SER A 727 5.55 6.68 2.92
C SER A 727 4.63 5.90 3.86
N VAL A 728 5.19 5.20 4.86
CA VAL A 728 4.39 4.48 5.86
C VAL A 728 3.63 5.47 6.72
N GLN A 729 2.31 5.32 6.73
CA GLN A 729 1.42 6.07 7.58
C GLN A 729 1.53 5.52 9.00
N THR A 730 1.84 6.40 9.97
CA THR A 730 1.95 6.01 11.38
C THR A 730 0.60 5.96 12.09
N HIS A 731 -0.44 6.53 11.47
CA HIS A 731 -1.78 6.53 12.03
C HIS A 731 -2.47 5.20 11.74
N VAL A 732 -2.89 4.51 12.80
CA VAL A 732 -3.62 3.24 12.76
C VAL A 732 -5.03 3.49 13.25
N SER A 733 -6.00 3.38 12.35
CA SER A 733 -7.41 3.49 12.68
C SER A 733 -8.19 2.33 12.10
N ILE A 734 -9.11 1.78 12.88
CA ILE A 734 -10.06 0.79 12.37
C ILE A 734 -11.14 1.45 11.49
N ASN A 735 -11.36 2.76 11.67
CA ASN A 735 -12.02 3.54 10.64
C ASN A 735 -11.14 3.65 9.39
N ASP A 736 -9.81 3.84 9.45
CA ASP A 736 -8.97 3.88 8.23
C ASP A 736 -8.84 2.54 7.50
N VAL A 737 -8.93 1.41 8.21
CA VAL A 737 -9.11 0.05 7.65
C VAL A 737 -10.44 -0.11 6.88
N TYR A 738 -11.30 0.92 6.87
CA TYR A 738 -12.46 1.03 5.98
C TYR A 738 -12.54 2.37 5.22
N TYR A 739 -11.79 3.38 5.66
CA TYR A 739 -11.92 4.77 5.31
C TYR A 739 -10.59 5.52 5.46
N ASN A 740 -9.51 5.07 4.83
CA ASN A 740 -8.21 5.76 4.94
C ASN A 740 -8.37 7.25 4.66
N LYS A 741 -8.36 8.06 5.71
CA LYS A 741 -8.83 9.45 5.68
C LYS A 741 -7.88 10.35 4.90
N SER A 742 -6.63 9.92 4.76
CA SER A 742 -5.59 10.55 3.95
C SER A 742 -5.55 10.10 2.48
N LEU A 743 -6.36 9.09 2.10
CA LEU A 743 -6.49 8.62 0.71
C LEU A 743 -7.91 8.81 0.15
N ILE A 744 -8.96 8.89 0.97
CA ILE A 744 -10.34 9.11 0.50
C ILE A 744 -10.50 10.42 -0.26
N GLU A 745 -9.74 11.46 0.10
CA GLU A 745 -9.81 12.75 -0.61
C GLU A 745 -9.44 12.62 -2.10
N ASP A 746 -8.76 11.54 -2.51
CA ASP A 746 -8.36 11.29 -3.90
C ASP A 746 -9.06 10.09 -4.60
N VAL A 747 -9.81 9.21 -3.90
CA VAL A 747 -10.44 8.02 -4.53
C VAL A 747 -11.61 8.43 -5.42
N THR A 748 -11.31 8.60 -6.70
CA THR A 748 -12.26 9.05 -7.73
C THR A 748 -12.95 7.85 -8.37
N LEU A 749 -14.26 7.67 -8.13
CA LEU A 749 -15.07 6.64 -8.79
C LEU A 749 -15.95 7.26 -9.89
N GLU A 750 -15.77 6.81 -11.13
CA GLU A 750 -16.59 7.21 -12.26
C GLU A 750 -17.65 6.14 -12.56
N LEU A 751 -18.91 6.56 -12.63
CA LEU A 751 -20.05 5.68 -12.87
C LEU A 751 -20.74 6.02 -14.20
N PHE A 752 -21.16 5.00 -14.94
CA PHE A 752 -21.97 5.19 -16.15
C PHE A 752 -23.32 5.85 -15.80
N THR A 753 -23.65 6.95 -16.49
CA THR A 753 -24.96 7.64 -16.40
C THR A 753 -26.15 6.77 -16.80
N GLY A 754 -25.89 5.74 -17.61
CA GLY A 754 -26.90 4.99 -18.34
C GLY A 754 -27.32 5.62 -19.67
N ASN A 755 -27.00 6.89 -19.95
CA ASN A 755 -27.55 7.65 -21.09
C ASN A 755 -27.31 6.97 -22.46
N ARG A 756 -26.07 6.50 -22.71
CA ARG A 756 -25.71 5.71 -23.90
C ARG A 756 -25.89 4.20 -23.71
N HIS A 757 -25.89 3.72 -22.46
CA HIS A 757 -25.92 2.30 -22.08
C HIS A 757 -26.89 2.06 -20.91
N PRO A 758 -28.21 2.00 -21.15
CA PRO A 758 -29.23 1.91 -20.08
C PRO A 758 -29.12 0.66 -19.21
N ASP A 759 -28.50 -0.39 -19.74
CA ASP A 759 -28.13 -1.64 -19.09
C ASP A 759 -26.99 -1.48 -18.07
N LYS A 760 -26.12 -0.48 -18.25
CA LYS A 760 -24.95 -0.19 -17.41
C LYS A 760 -25.14 0.96 -16.43
N VAL A 761 -26.37 1.47 -16.24
CA VAL A 761 -26.63 2.56 -15.29
C VAL A 761 -25.98 2.27 -13.93
N LYS A 762 -25.27 3.27 -13.39
CA LYS A 762 -24.53 3.19 -12.11
C LYS A 762 -23.44 2.12 -12.02
N THR A 763 -23.11 1.43 -13.11
CA THR A 763 -21.96 0.50 -13.17
C THR A 763 -20.65 1.29 -13.13
N ALA A 764 -19.65 0.77 -12.42
CA ALA A 764 -18.31 1.36 -12.39
C ALA A 764 -17.68 1.37 -13.80
N ARG A 765 -17.19 2.53 -14.24
CA ARG A 765 -16.42 2.71 -15.48
C ARG A 765 -14.93 2.77 -15.18
N SER A 766 -14.54 3.62 -14.24
CA SER A 766 -13.15 3.81 -13.83
C SER A 766 -13.05 4.06 -12.32
N ILE A 767 -11.91 3.70 -11.73
CA ILE A 767 -11.49 4.10 -10.40
C ILE A 767 -10.10 4.73 -10.53
N ASN A 768 -9.91 5.91 -9.96
CA ASN A 768 -8.68 6.71 -10.05
C ASN A 768 -8.18 6.88 -11.52
N GLY A 769 -9.13 7.04 -12.46
CA GLY A 769 -8.89 7.15 -13.90
C GLY A 769 -8.61 5.83 -14.64
N GLY A 770 -8.52 4.69 -13.95
CA GLY A 770 -8.27 3.38 -14.54
C GLY A 770 -9.55 2.53 -14.69
N VAL A 771 -9.75 1.88 -15.85
CA VAL A 771 -10.89 0.95 -16.10
C VAL A 771 -10.74 -0.42 -15.43
N TYR A 772 -9.59 -0.64 -14.77
CA TYR A 772 -9.24 -1.82 -14.01
C TYR A 772 -9.14 -1.46 -12.53
N ILE A 773 -9.37 -2.44 -11.67
CA ILE A 773 -9.20 -2.31 -10.23
C ILE A 773 -7.78 -1.80 -9.92
N ASN A 774 -7.72 -0.69 -9.19
CA ASN A 774 -6.50 -0.11 -8.67
C ASN A 774 -6.76 0.70 -7.39
N ASN A 775 -5.72 0.88 -6.59
CA ASN A 775 -5.68 1.61 -5.33
C ASN A 775 -4.63 2.73 -5.43
N VAL A 776 -4.95 3.94 -4.97
CA VAL A 776 -3.93 4.98 -4.81
C VAL A 776 -3.12 4.64 -3.56
N ILE A 777 -1.82 4.37 -3.69
CA ILE A 777 -0.95 4.15 -2.54
C ILE A 777 0.17 5.19 -2.46
N PRO A 778 0.54 5.66 -1.25
CA PRO A 778 1.76 6.42 -1.06
C PRO A 778 2.96 5.46 -1.14
N TYR A 779 4.01 5.87 -1.83
CA TYR A 779 5.30 5.18 -1.81
C TYR A 779 6.44 6.21 -1.84
N PHE A 780 7.52 5.95 -1.11
CA PHE A 780 8.69 6.82 -1.12
C PHE A 780 9.52 6.58 -2.37
N ASN A 781 9.72 7.62 -3.17
CA ASN A 781 10.46 7.53 -4.43
C ASN A 781 11.99 7.71 -4.28
N GLY A 782 12.53 7.59 -3.06
CA GLY A 782 13.94 7.85 -2.75
C GLY A 782 14.25 9.32 -2.44
N THR A 783 13.34 10.26 -2.74
CA THR A 783 13.48 11.70 -2.43
C THR A 783 12.24 12.26 -1.73
N ASN A 784 11.05 11.98 -2.26
CA ASN A 784 9.76 12.46 -1.75
C ASN A 784 8.76 11.30 -1.65
N ILE A 785 7.71 11.47 -0.83
CA ILE A 785 6.52 10.61 -0.88
C ILE A 785 5.74 10.97 -2.14
N THR A 786 5.38 9.98 -2.95
CA THR A 786 4.59 10.15 -4.18
C THR A 786 3.42 9.17 -4.15
N TYR A 787 2.32 9.50 -4.82
CA TYR A 787 1.16 8.62 -4.94
C TYR A 787 1.16 7.90 -6.29
N GLY A 788 0.61 6.69 -6.34
CA GLY A 788 0.50 5.92 -7.58
C GLY A 788 -0.53 4.80 -7.49
N ASN A 789 -1.10 4.46 -8.65
CA ASN A 789 -2.13 3.43 -8.76
C ASN A 789 -1.48 2.03 -8.73
N LEU A 790 -1.74 1.25 -7.67
CA LEU A 790 -1.42 -0.18 -7.57
C LEU A 790 -2.64 -1.01 -7.90
N ASN A 791 -2.56 -2.00 -8.79
CA ASN A 791 -3.54 -3.07 -8.82
C ASN A 791 -3.26 -4.05 -7.65
N PRO A 792 -4.16 -4.22 -6.66
CA PRO A 792 -3.94 -5.13 -5.53
C PRO A 792 -4.05 -6.63 -5.91
N TYR A 793 -4.43 -6.96 -7.15
CA TYR A 793 -4.55 -8.33 -7.67
C TYR A 793 -3.47 -8.66 -8.71
N GLN A 794 -3.29 -9.96 -8.99
CA GLN A 794 -2.32 -10.45 -9.99
C GLN A 794 -2.68 -10.11 -11.44
N GLU A 795 -3.97 -10.01 -11.75
CA GLU A 795 -4.45 -9.72 -13.09
C GLU A 795 -5.25 -8.41 -13.11
N ASN A 796 -5.30 -7.76 -14.28
CA ASN A 796 -6.05 -6.53 -14.48
C ASN A 796 -7.57 -6.83 -14.53
N PHE A 797 -8.19 -6.92 -13.35
CA PHE A 797 -9.64 -7.10 -13.21
C PHE A 797 -10.37 -5.85 -13.66
N ARG A 798 -11.18 -5.99 -14.72
CA ARG A 798 -12.04 -4.91 -15.19
C ARG A 798 -13.07 -4.58 -14.12
N LEU A 799 -13.32 -3.30 -13.92
CA LEU A 799 -14.35 -2.85 -13.00
C LEU A 799 -15.73 -3.33 -13.46
N GLU A 800 -16.46 -3.98 -12.56
CA GLU A 800 -17.82 -4.47 -12.75
C GLU A 800 -18.67 -4.20 -11.50
N GLY A 801 -19.99 -4.20 -11.68
CA GLY A 801 -20.94 -3.90 -10.61
C GLY A 801 -21.16 -2.41 -10.38
N THR A 802 -22.11 -2.10 -9.49
CA THR A 802 -22.58 -0.73 -9.23
C THR A 802 -22.24 -0.26 -7.81
N ASP A 803 -22.50 1.02 -7.52
CA ASP A 803 -22.38 1.60 -6.16
C ASP A 803 -23.34 0.99 -5.11
N GLY A 804 -24.22 0.05 -5.51
CA GLY A 804 -25.17 -0.63 -4.63
C GLY A 804 -26.42 0.20 -4.29
N LEU A 805 -26.52 1.45 -4.77
CA LEU A 805 -27.72 2.28 -4.63
C LEU A 805 -28.72 2.01 -5.77
N GLN A 806 -28.20 1.71 -6.96
CA GLN A 806 -28.99 1.28 -8.11
C GLN A 806 -28.23 0.20 -8.90
N PHE A 807 -28.96 -0.77 -9.43
CA PHE A 807 -28.49 -1.83 -10.31
C PHE A 807 -29.10 -1.67 -11.72
N GLY A 808 -28.72 -2.53 -12.66
CA GLY A 808 -29.34 -2.57 -13.99
C GLY A 808 -30.86 -2.78 -13.94
N LYS A 809 -31.57 -2.29 -14.96
CA LYS A 809 -33.05 -2.33 -15.04
C LYS A 809 -33.59 -3.75 -15.30
N ASN A 810 -34.89 -3.92 -15.07
CA ASN A 810 -35.66 -5.14 -15.40
C ASN A 810 -35.07 -6.42 -14.79
N LEU A 811 -34.67 -6.36 -13.52
CA LEU A 811 -34.12 -7.49 -12.80
C LEU A 811 -35.14 -8.61 -12.65
N GLY A 812 -34.68 -9.84 -12.85
CA GLY A 812 -35.46 -11.07 -12.75
C GLY A 812 -34.76 -12.10 -11.86
N LYS A 813 -35.35 -13.30 -11.77
CA LYS A 813 -34.82 -14.39 -10.93
C LYS A 813 -33.44 -14.86 -11.37
N ASP A 814 -33.14 -14.76 -12.67
CA ASP A 814 -31.87 -15.19 -13.26
C ASP A 814 -30.81 -14.08 -13.27
N SER A 815 -31.16 -12.87 -12.82
CA SER A 815 -30.23 -11.75 -12.70
C SER A 815 -29.20 -12.00 -11.59
N LYS A 816 -27.95 -11.62 -11.88
CA LYS A 816 -26.81 -11.68 -10.96
C LYS A 816 -26.26 -10.27 -10.72
N PRO A 817 -26.96 -9.42 -9.95
CA PRO A 817 -26.47 -8.07 -9.67
C PRO A 817 -25.10 -8.13 -8.98
N LYS A 818 -24.20 -7.26 -9.43
CA LYS A 818 -22.85 -7.09 -8.87
C LYS A 818 -22.77 -5.74 -8.15
N TYR A 819 -22.24 -5.73 -6.95
CA TYR A 819 -21.96 -4.53 -6.16
C TYR A 819 -20.44 -4.31 -6.11
N PHE A 820 -19.96 -3.12 -6.47
CA PHE A 820 -18.56 -2.75 -6.35
C PHE A 820 -18.29 -2.14 -4.97
N ASP A 821 -17.58 -2.88 -4.11
CA ASP A 821 -17.14 -2.39 -2.81
C ASP A 821 -15.87 -1.56 -2.96
N SER A 822 -16.02 -0.25 -3.10
CA SER A 822 -14.89 0.67 -3.27
C SER A 822 -13.96 0.76 -2.06
N LYS A 823 -14.33 0.23 -0.87
CA LYS A 823 -13.44 0.18 0.30
C LYS A 823 -12.42 -0.95 0.20
N LYS A 824 -12.85 -2.09 -0.35
CA LYS A 824 -12.01 -3.29 -0.57
C LYS A 824 -11.42 -3.34 -1.97
N ILE A 825 -12.03 -2.57 -2.87
CA ILE A 825 -11.75 -2.50 -4.29
C ILE A 825 -12.00 -3.88 -4.93
N GLN A 826 -13.26 -4.36 -4.82
CA GLN A 826 -13.69 -5.67 -5.34
C GLN A 826 -15.16 -5.66 -5.78
N ASP A 827 -15.54 -6.47 -6.77
CA ASP A 827 -16.95 -6.69 -7.13
C ASP A 827 -17.54 -7.92 -6.42
N ILE A 828 -18.77 -7.79 -5.94
CA ILE A 828 -19.45 -8.80 -5.12
C ILE A 828 -20.75 -9.21 -5.83
N GLN A 829 -20.86 -10.47 -6.22
CA GLN A 829 -22.06 -11.00 -6.89
C GLN A 829 -23.13 -11.43 -5.88
N TYR A 830 -24.38 -11.14 -6.21
CA TYR A 830 -25.56 -11.56 -5.47
C TYR A 830 -26.47 -12.42 -6.36
N LYS A 831 -27.24 -13.33 -5.74
CA LYS A 831 -28.18 -14.23 -6.41
C LYS A 831 -29.59 -14.08 -5.84
N TYR A 832 -30.59 -14.30 -6.69
CA TYR A 832 -31.99 -14.15 -6.31
C TYR A 832 -32.38 -15.11 -5.16
N ALA A 833 -32.93 -14.55 -4.08
CA ALA A 833 -33.35 -15.26 -2.88
C ALA A 833 -34.87 -15.27 -2.70
N GLY A 834 -35.59 -14.25 -3.18
CA GLY A 834 -37.05 -14.20 -3.02
C GLY A 834 -37.71 -12.91 -3.53
N LYS A 835 -39.04 -12.85 -3.38
CA LYS A 835 -39.79 -11.59 -3.47
C LYS A 835 -40.07 -11.10 -2.07
N GLU A 836 -39.94 -9.80 -1.85
CA GLU A 836 -40.35 -9.12 -0.62
C GLU A 836 -41.25 -7.93 -0.98
N SER A 837 -42.01 -7.45 0.01
CA SER A 837 -42.83 -6.25 -0.09
C SER A 837 -42.31 -5.21 0.90
N PHE A 838 -41.84 -4.08 0.41
CA PHE A 838 -41.47 -2.95 1.24
C PHE A 838 -42.65 -1.96 1.28
N GLY A 839 -43.58 -2.23 2.21
CA GLY A 839 -44.92 -1.65 2.17
C GLY A 839 -45.61 -1.98 0.85
N ASP A 840 -46.06 -0.96 0.11
CA ASP A 840 -46.74 -1.15 -1.19
C ASP A 840 -45.77 -1.35 -2.39
N ILE A 841 -44.46 -1.43 -2.15
CA ILE A 841 -43.43 -1.60 -3.19
C ILE A 841 -43.05 -3.08 -3.31
N ASN A 842 -43.24 -3.66 -4.50
CA ASN A 842 -42.73 -5.00 -4.83
C ASN A 842 -41.21 -4.95 -5.02
N THR A 843 -40.46 -5.74 -4.26
CA THR A 843 -39.00 -5.87 -4.39
C THR A 843 -38.58 -7.31 -4.67
N LEU A 844 -37.42 -7.46 -5.30
CA LEU A 844 -36.72 -8.74 -5.43
C LEU A 844 -35.52 -8.70 -4.50
N LYS A 845 -35.41 -9.71 -3.64
CA LYS A 845 -34.27 -9.87 -2.74
C LYS A 845 -33.19 -10.69 -3.42
N TYR A 846 -31.97 -10.18 -3.35
CA TYR A 846 -30.76 -10.86 -3.78
C TYR A 846 -29.84 -11.04 -2.57
N ASP A 847 -29.57 -12.29 -2.21
CA ASP A 847 -28.63 -12.64 -1.15
C ASP A 847 -27.22 -12.85 -1.74
N LEU A 848 -26.20 -12.72 -0.90
CA LEU A 848 -24.80 -12.90 -1.28
C LEU A 848 -24.53 -14.27 -1.95
N ASP A 849 -23.92 -14.27 -3.13
CA ASP A 849 -23.62 -15.50 -3.85
C ASP A 849 -22.30 -16.13 -3.38
N HIS A 850 -22.35 -16.83 -2.25
CA HIS A 850 -21.20 -17.54 -1.67
C HIS A 850 -20.48 -18.48 -2.64
N ASP A 851 -21.19 -19.07 -3.61
CA ASP A 851 -20.59 -19.97 -4.62
C ASP A 851 -19.73 -19.20 -5.64
N ALA A 852 -20.10 -17.94 -5.95
CA ALA A 852 -19.33 -17.06 -6.80
C ALA A 852 -18.07 -16.52 -6.11
N ILE A 853 -18.15 -16.29 -4.79
CA ILE A 853 -16.98 -15.93 -3.97
C ILE A 853 -15.93 -17.05 -3.99
N GLN A 854 -16.34 -18.32 -3.84
CA GLN A 854 -15.39 -19.42 -3.89
C GLN A 854 -14.77 -19.61 -5.29
N LYS A 855 -15.59 -19.53 -6.35
CA LYS A 855 -15.14 -19.82 -7.73
C LYS A 855 -14.35 -18.71 -8.40
N ASN A 856 -14.74 -17.45 -8.24
CA ASN A 856 -14.12 -16.34 -8.97
C ASN A 856 -12.78 -15.90 -8.37
N TYR A 857 -12.42 -16.36 -7.17
CA TYR A 857 -11.23 -15.88 -6.45
C TYR A 857 -10.15 -16.93 -6.23
N GLY A 858 -10.47 -18.23 -6.15
CA GLY A 858 -9.49 -19.32 -6.02
C GLY A 858 -8.55 -19.55 -7.23
N GLN A 859 -8.73 -18.79 -8.32
CA GLN A 859 -7.79 -18.72 -9.46
C GLN A 859 -7.12 -17.34 -9.60
N ASN A 860 -7.60 -16.34 -8.85
CA ASN A 860 -7.43 -14.91 -9.15
C ASN A 860 -6.87 -14.08 -7.97
N ALA A 861 -6.91 -14.62 -6.75
CA ALA A 861 -6.26 -14.02 -5.60
C ALA A 861 -4.73 -14.07 -5.76
N ALA A 862 -4.03 -13.01 -5.36
CA ALA A 862 -2.61 -12.82 -5.60
C ALA A 862 -1.71 -13.76 -4.76
N LYS A 863 -1.63 -15.05 -5.11
CA LYS A 863 -0.78 -16.12 -4.55
C LYS A 863 -0.86 -16.43 -3.04
N LEU A 864 -1.36 -15.52 -2.23
CA LEU A 864 -1.17 -15.58 -0.77
C LEU A 864 -2.18 -16.50 -0.07
N PHE A 865 -3.48 -16.39 -0.35
CA PHE A 865 -4.50 -17.14 0.38
C PHE A 865 -5.53 -17.79 -0.54
N ASN A 866 -5.72 -19.10 -0.36
CA ASN A 866 -6.61 -19.95 -1.14
C ASN A 866 -7.70 -20.55 -0.22
N TYR A 867 -8.32 -19.69 0.59
CA TYR A 867 -9.35 -20.05 1.56
C TYR A 867 -10.74 -19.80 0.99
N ASP A 868 -11.70 -20.67 1.33
CA ASP A 868 -13.06 -20.50 0.85
C ASP A 868 -13.75 -19.38 1.63
N GLY A 869 -14.50 -18.50 0.93
CA GLY A 869 -15.32 -17.48 1.58
C GLY A 869 -14.58 -16.37 2.33
N ILE A 870 -13.24 -16.31 2.25
CA ILE A 870 -12.39 -15.28 2.86
C ILE A 870 -11.62 -14.55 1.75
N PHE A 871 -11.75 -13.23 1.73
CA PHE A 871 -11.06 -12.32 0.82
C PHE A 871 -9.77 -11.83 1.46
N ASN A 872 -8.64 -11.92 0.73
CA ASN A 872 -7.42 -11.24 1.13
C ASN A 872 -7.53 -9.73 0.82
N ILE A 873 -7.58 -8.89 1.85
CA ILE A 873 -7.59 -7.43 1.73
C ILE A 873 -6.24 -6.80 2.10
N SER A 874 -5.21 -7.62 2.29
CA SER A 874 -3.91 -7.21 2.85
C SER A 874 -3.15 -6.21 1.98
N GLN A 875 -3.29 -6.30 0.65
CA GLN A 875 -2.65 -5.35 -0.26
C GLN A 875 -3.29 -3.95 -0.22
N THR A 876 -4.58 -3.87 0.12
CA THR A 876 -5.34 -2.62 0.25
C THR A 876 -4.99 -1.89 1.54
N PHE A 877 -4.80 -2.62 2.65
CA PHE A 877 -4.56 -2.04 3.99
C PHE A 877 -3.12 -2.14 4.50
N LYS A 878 -2.22 -2.78 3.74
CA LYS A 878 -0.82 -3.04 4.11
C LYS A 878 -0.64 -3.69 5.50
N LEU A 879 -1.55 -4.61 5.80
CA LEU A 879 -1.69 -5.39 7.03
C LEU A 879 -2.12 -6.81 6.62
N PRO A 880 -1.78 -7.88 7.36
CA PRO A 880 -2.20 -9.24 7.01
C PRO A 880 -3.67 -9.46 7.41
N LEU A 881 -4.59 -8.99 6.56
CA LEU A 881 -6.03 -8.95 6.83
C LEU A 881 -6.84 -9.79 5.85
N GLY A 882 -7.76 -10.56 6.42
CA GLY A 882 -8.89 -11.16 5.73
C GLY A 882 -10.18 -10.36 5.93
N SER A 883 -11.11 -10.51 4.99
CA SER A 883 -12.52 -10.10 5.11
C SER A 883 -13.40 -11.30 4.76
N SER A 884 -14.52 -11.52 5.45
CA SER A 884 -15.53 -12.51 5.05
C SER A 884 -16.93 -11.95 5.26
N ALA A 885 -17.96 -12.67 4.80
CA ALA A 885 -19.29 -12.47 5.37
C ALA A 885 -19.25 -12.74 6.88
N GLY A 886 -20.10 -12.04 7.64
CA GLY A 886 -20.11 -12.05 9.11
C GLY A 886 -20.02 -13.44 9.73
N TYR A 887 -19.31 -13.53 10.84
CA TYR A 887 -19.05 -14.79 11.58
C TYR A 887 -18.54 -15.94 10.67
N PHE A 888 -17.66 -15.62 9.72
CA PHE A 888 -17.03 -16.56 8.78
C PHE A 888 -18.02 -17.31 7.86
N LYS A 889 -19.19 -16.72 7.56
CA LYS A 889 -20.22 -17.38 6.75
C LYS A 889 -19.74 -17.71 5.33
N GLY A 890 -19.67 -18.99 5.01
CA GLY A 890 -19.19 -19.52 3.73
C GLY A 890 -17.71 -19.94 3.73
N ALA A 891 -16.99 -19.71 4.83
CA ALA A 891 -15.65 -20.25 5.05
C ALA A 891 -15.67 -21.62 5.71
N LYS A 892 -14.64 -22.44 5.45
CA LYS A 892 -14.51 -23.75 6.10
C LYS A 892 -14.01 -23.58 7.53
N GLN A 893 -14.42 -24.50 8.40
CA GLN A 893 -13.94 -24.55 9.78
C GLN A 893 -12.42 -24.82 9.89
N SER A 894 -11.79 -25.39 8.86
CA SER A 894 -10.34 -25.48 8.76
C SER A 894 -9.65 -24.12 8.72
N ASP A 895 -10.29 -23.11 8.12
CA ASP A 895 -9.64 -21.87 7.70
C ASP A 895 -9.63 -20.87 8.86
N TYR A 896 -10.72 -20.78 9.62
CA TYR A 896 -10.77 -20.05 10.90
C TYR A 896 -10.36 -20.89 12.11
N GLY A 897 -9.99 -22.16 11.89
CA GLY A 897 -9.43 -23.05 12.90
C GLY A 897 -10.24 -23.17 14.18
N GLY A 898 -9.55 -23.00 15.32
CA GLY A 898 -10.12 -23.08 16.66
C GLY A 898 -10.81 -21.80 17.15
N ALA A 899 -10.95 -20.77 16.31
CA ALA A 899 -11.51 -19.49 16.74
C ALA A 899 -12.93 -19.65 17.31
N THR A 900 -13.17 -19.02 18.47
CA THR A 900 -14.51 -18.88 19.07
C THR A 900 -14.82 -17.41 19.31
N ILE A 901 -16.07 -17.03 19.13
CA ILE A 901 -16.62 -15.69 19.41
C ILE A 901 -17.66 -15.84 20.51
N ASP A 902 -17.55 -15.06 21.58
CA ASP A 902 -18.41 -15.13 22.76
C ASP A 902 -18.44 -16.57 23.36
N GLY A 903 -17.31 -17.27 23.28
CA GLY A 903 -17.16 -18.69 23.65
C GLY A 903 -17.88 -19.70 22.74
N LYS A 904 -18.47 -19.26 21.63
CA LYS A 904 -19.18 -20.10 20.65
C LYS A 904 -18.36 -20.26 19.37
N SER A 905 -18.48 -21.40 18.69
CA SER A 905 -17.89 -21.54 17.36
C SER A 905 -18.63 -20.65 16.35
N PRO A 906 -17.94 -19.93 15.45
CA PRO A 906 -18.55 -19.05 14.45
C PRO A 906 -19.65 -19.73 13.63
N SER A 907 -19.50 -21.02 13.29
CA SER A 907 -20.50 -21.82 12.58
C SER A 907 -21.88 -21.79 13.23
N THR A 908 -21.96 -21.66 14.56
CA THR A 908 -23.23 -21.58 15.30
C THR A 908 -23.90 -20.21 15.20
N MET A 909 -23.15 -19.16 14.83
CA MET A 909 -23.62 -17.77 14.70
C MET A 909 -23.95 -17.39 13.24
N GLN A 910 -23.42 -18.14 12.25
CA GLN A 910 -23.66 -17.92 10.81
C GLN A 910 -25.13 -17.89 10.38
N GLY A 911 -26.02 -18.56 11.13
CA GLY A 911 -27.46 -18.58 10.86
C GLY A 911 -28.15 -17.21 10.99
N GLU A 912 -27.58 -16.30 11.78
CA GLU A 912 -28.12 -14.96 12.03
C GLU A 912 -27.66 -13.92 10.98
N VAL A 913 -26.71 -14.31 10.11
CA VAL A 913 -25.98 -13.38 9.23
C VAL A 913 -26.70 -13.19 7.90
N GLN A 914 -27.23 -11.99 7.72
CA GLN A 914 -27.91 -11.55 6.50
C GLN A 914 -27.02 -10.61 5.70
N ASN A 915 -26.83 -10.94 4.41
CA ASN A 915 -26.14 -10.12 3.41
C ASN A 915 -27.02 -10.07 2.16
N PHE A 916 -27.76 -8.97 1.97
CA PHE A 916 -28.74 -8.85 0.89
C PHE A 916 -28.95 -7.43 0.38
N PHE A 917 -29.46 -7.35 -0.84
CA PHE A 917 -30.08 -6.18 -1.44
C PHE A 917 -31.54 -6.50 -1.81
N SER A 918 -32.49 -5.72 -1.32
CA SER A 918 -33.90 -5.78 -1.73
C SER A 918 -34.17 -4.64 -2.71
N ILE A 919 -34.29 -5.00 -3.99
CA ILE A 919 -34.21 -4.10 -5.15
C ILE A 919 -35.59 -4.01 -5.82
N GLU A 920 -36.04 -2.81 -6.19
CA GLU A 920 -37.22 -2.66 -7.05
C GLU A 920 -36.86 -3.10 -8.49
N PRO A 921 -37.54 -4.12 -9.05
CA PRO A 921 -37.08 -4.81 -10.26
C PRO A 921 -37.04 -3.96 -11.53
N VAL A 922 -37.92 -2.97 -11.70
CA VAL A 922 -38.00 -2.21 -12.96
C VAL A 922 -36.90 -1.15 -13.04
N SER A 923 -36.74 -0.36 -11.98
CA SER A 923 -35.76 0.72 -11.89
C SER A 923 -34.37 0.27 -11.48
N GLY A 924 -34.26 -0.86 -10.78
CA GLY A 924 -33.03 -1.33 -10.17
C GLY A 924 -32.66 -0.62 -8.86
N PHE A 925 -33.53 0.23 -8.28
CA PHE A 925 -33.21 0.93 -7.02
C PHE A 925 -33.19 0.00 -5.81
N THR A 926 -32.13 0.08 -5.01
CA THR A 926 -32.07 -0.56 -3.68
C THR A 926 -33.01 0.15 -2.72
N ILE A 927 -34.00 -0.57 -2.20
CA ILE A 927 -34.96 -0.04 -1.22
C ILE A 927 -34.48 -0.30 0.22
N ASP A 928 -33.96 -1.50 0.44
CA ASP A 928 -33.38 -1.96 1.70
C ASP A 928 -32.13 -2.79 1.38
N SER A 929 -31.10 -2.67 2.19
CA SER A 929 -29.92 -3.54 2.10
C SER A 929 -29.27 -3.68 3.46
N LYS A 930 -28.81 -4.90 3.71
CA LYS A 930 -28.06 -5.24 4.91
C LYS A 930 -26.81 -5.97 4.50
N ARG A 931 -25.66 -5.46 4.92
CA ARG A 931 -24.35 -6.09 4.73
C ARG A 931 -23.74 -6.35 6.10
N ASN A 932 -23.22 -7.54 6.30
CA ASN A 932 -22.66 -7.99 7.57
C ASN A 932 -21.36 -8.74 7.26
N GLU A 933 -20.27 -8.21 7.78
CA GLU A 933 -18.90 -8.52 7.40
C GLU A 933 -18.03 -8.79 8.62
N MET A 934 -17.10 -9.73 8.53
CA MET A 934 -16.06 -9.98 9.52
C MET A 934 -14.70 -9.54 8.96
N ILE A 935 -13.94 -8.75 9.71
CA ILE A 935 -12.51 -8.51 9.49
C ILE A 935 -11.71 -9.34 10.46
N MET A 936 -10.61 -9.89 9.97
CA MET A 936 -9.79 -10.87 10.67
C MET A 936 -8.30 -10.64 10.36
N LEU A 937 -7.44 -10.95 11.32
CA LEU A 937 -5.99 -11.03 11.13
C LEU A 937 -5.62 -12.43 10.62
N ASP A 938 -4.81 -12.51 9.56
CA ASP A 938 -4.25 -13.78 9.08
C ASP A 938 -3.00 -14.16 9.89
N VAL A 939 -3.03 -15.33 10.53
CA VAL A 939 -1.89 -15.88 11.29
C VAL A 939 -1.49 -17.28 10.82
N HIS A 940 -1.59 -17.56 9.52
CA HIS A 940 -1.11 -18.82 8.93
C HIS A 940 0.42 -18.86 8.70
N GLU A 941 1.07 -17.70 8.53
CA GLU A 941 2.54 -17.62 8.41
C GLU A 941 3.21 -17.48 9.78
N LYS A 942 4.45 -17.98 9.91
CA LYS A 942 5.26 -17.80 11.12
C LYS A 942 5.77 -16.36 11.21
N TYR A 943 5.21 -15.58 12.13
CA TYR A 943 5.68 -14.22 12.43
C TYR A 943 6.95 -14.26 13.27
N LEU A 944 8.12 -14.15 12.63
CA LEU A 944 9.40 -14.22 13.34
C LEU A 944 9.54 -13.16 14.45
N ALA A 945 9.00 -11.96 14.27
CA ALA A 945 8.99 -10.94 15.33
C ALA A 945 7.98 -11.20 16.47
N PHE A 946 7.04 -12.14 16.33
CA PHE A 946 5.97 -12.41 17.28
C PHE A 946 5.94 -13.89 17.72
N PRO A 947 6.87 -14.34 18.58
CA PRO A 947 6.95 -15.72 19.07
C PRO A 947 5.67 -16.20 19.78
N ASP A 948 4.88 -15.28 20.32
CA ASP A 948 3.59 -15.62 20.91
C ASP A 948 2.55 -16.04 19.84
N LEU A 949 2.61 -15.49 18.61
CA LEU A 949 1.74 -15.92 17.51
C LEU A 949 2.10 -17.31 16.94
N ASP A 950 3.29 -17.85 17.18
CA ASP A 950 3.64 -19.23 16.76
C ASP A 950 2.70 -20.30 17.38
N LYS A 951 1.97 -19.95 18.46
CA LYS A 951 0.97 -20.80 19.13
C LYS A 951 -0.43 -20.70 18.50
N VAL A 952 -0.65 -19.74 17.61
CA VAL A 952 -1.93 -19.40 17.01
C VAL A 952 -1.89 -19.80 15.53
N PHE A 953 -2.95 -20.42 15.02
CA PHE A 953 -3.05 -20.80 13.62
C PHE A 953 -4.49 -20.60 13.12
N GLY A 954 -4.62 -20.00 11.93
CA GLY A 954 -5.92 -19.65 11.34
C GLY A 954 -6.11 -18.14 11.22
N PHE A 955 -7.35 -17.70 11.43
CA PHE A 955 -7.76 -16.30 11.42
C PHE A 955 -8.20 -15.84 12.82
N ILE A 956 -7.69 -14.69 13.29
CA ILE A 956 -8.16 -14.07 14.52
C ILE A 956 -9.22 -13.01 14.18
N PRO A 957 -10.49 -13.15 14.62
CA PRO A 957 -11.53 -12.15 14.34
C PRO A 957 -11.23 -10.83 15.07
N LEU A 958 -11.24 -9.72 14.34
CA LEU A 958 -10.96 -8.37 14.86
C LEU A 958 -12.24 -7.57 15.09
N MET A 959 -13.16 -7.59 14.12
CA MET A 959 -14.43 -6.87 14.21
C MET A 959 -15.46 -7.44 13.24
N ASN A 960 -16.74 -7.30 13.59
CA ASN A 960 -17.86 -7.55 12.71
C ASN A 960 -18.61 -6.23 12.42
N VAL A 961 -18.67 -5.83 11.15
CA VAL A 961 -19.32 -4.58 10.71
C VAL A 961 -20.65 -4.89 10.06
N GLU A 962 -21.72 -4.31 10.60
CA GLU A 962 -23.07 -4.36 10.02
C GLU A 962 -23.42 -2.99 9.43
N THR A 963 -23.56 -2.92 8.10
CA THR A 963 -24.05 -1.75 7.37
C THR A 963 -25.51 -1.98 6.96
N GLU A 964 -26.39 -1.07 7.37
CA GLU A 964 -27.82 -1.08 7.04
C GLU A 964 -28.16 0.22 6.29
N VAL A 965 -28.72 0.08 5.08
CA VAL A 965 -29.15 1.21 4.23
C VAL A 965 -30.60 0.99 3.86
N LYS A 966 -31.48 1.88 4.35
CA LYS A 966 -32.94 1.73 4.20
C LYS A 966 -33.56 3.04 3.72
N ILE A 967 -34.22 3.02 2.58
CA ILE A 967 -34.96 4.17 2.05
C ILE A 967 -36.30 4.27 2.78
N LYS A 968 -36.70 5.49 3.16
CA LYS A 968 -38.02 5.74 3.77
C LYS A 968 -39.11 5.57 2.70
N GLU A 969 -40.06 4.67 2.92
CA GLU A 969 -41.08 4.29 1.93
C GLU A 969 -41.78 5.50 1.30
N GLN A 970 -42.24 6.45 2.11
CA GLN A 970 -42.89 7.67 1.63
C GLN A 970 -42.02 8.47 0.66
N ILE A 971 -40.70 8.58 0.90
CA ILE A 971 -39.76 9.29 0.01
C ILE A 971 -39.64 8.55 -1.32
N PHE A 972 -39.67 7.21 -1.31
CA PHE A 972 -39.69 6.43 -2.54
C PHE A 972 -41.03 6.58 -3.28
N LEU A 973 -42.16 6.50 -2.59
CA LEU A 973 -43.49 6.65 -3.22
C LEU A 973 -43.75 8.06 -3.75
N ASP A 974 -43.31 9.12 -3.05
CA ASP A 974 -43.46 10.51 -3.50
C ASP A 974 -42.67 10.79 -4.79
N LYS A 975 -41.46 10.21 -4.92
CA LYS A 975 -40.57 10.44 -6.07
C LYS A 975 -40.76 9.42 -7.21
N TYR A 976 -41.03 8.17 -6.87
CA TYR A 976 -41.07 7.03 -7.80
C TYR A 976 -42.39 6.25 -7.77
N GLY A 977 -43.44 6.79 -7.14
CA GLY A 977 -44.80 6.24 -7.24
C GLY A 977 -45.30 6.11 -8.68
N PHE A 978 -44.71 6.84 -9.64
CA PHE A 978 -44.93 6.63 -11.07
C PHE A 978 -44.44 5.27 -11.59
N VAL A 979 -43.39 4.69 -10.99
CA VAL A 979 -42.89 3.35 -11.32
C VAL A 979 -43.90 2.30 -10.84
N ASN A 980 -44.43 2.45 -9.62
CA ASN A 980 -45.49 1.59 -9.09
C ASN A 980 -46.82 1.77 -9.86
N ALA A 981 -47.17 3.00 -10.23
CA ALA A 981 -48.33 3.27 -11.09
C ALA A 981 -48.16 2.70 -12.50
N TYR A 982 -46.92 2.62 -13.01
CA TYR A 982 -46.63 2.00 -14.30
C TYR A 982 -46.64 0.46 -14.25
N THR A 983 -46.01 -0.18 -13.25
CA THR A 983 -46.06 -1.64 -13.12
C THR A 983 -47.49 -2.12 -12.96
N ASN A 984 -48.27 -1.44 -12.11
CA ASN A 984 -49.71 -1.70 -11.99
C ASN A 984 -50.46 -1.34 -13.29
N GLY A 985 -50.18 -0.19 -13.91
CA GLY A 985 -50.83 0.26 -15.15
C GLY A 985 -50.63 -0.71 -16.33
N VAL A 986 -49.40 -1.17 -16.56
CA VAL A 986 -49.07 -2.19 -17.56
C VAL A 986 -49.60 -3.56 -17.16
N PHE A 987 -49.60 -3.92 -15.88
CA PHE A 987 -50.26 -5.14 -15.42
C PHE A 987 -51.76 -5.12 -15.75
N TYR A 988 -52.49 -4.05 -15.41
CA TYR A 988 -53.89 -3.88 -15.81
C TYR A 988 -54.07 -3.86 -17.34
N PHE A 989 -53.20 -3.19 -18.10
CA PHE A 989 -53.28 -3.18 -19.57
C PHE A 989 -53.04 -4.57 -20.18
N ARG A 990 -52.12 -5.37 -19.64
CA ARG A 990 -51.84 -6.73 -20.13
C ARG A 990 -52.89 -7.75 -19.66
N VAL A 991 -53.36 -7.65 -18.41
CA VAL A 991 -54.29 -8.61 -17.78
C VAL A 991 -55.75 -8.32 -18.14
N ILE A 992 -56.14 -7.08 -18.38
CA ILE A 992 -57.49 -6.73 -18.82
C ILE A 992 -57.51 -6.52 -20.34
N GLY A 993 -56.55 -5.76 -20.88
CA GLY A 993 -56.54 -5.39 -22.29
C GLY A 993 -56.33 -6.56 -23.26
N TYR A 994 -55.39 -7.48 -22.98
CA TYR A 994 -55.20 -8.64 -23.87
C TYR A 994 -56.39 -9.62 -23.84
N PRO A 995 -57.00 -9.97 -22.69
CA PRO A 995 -58.24 -10.75 -22.69
C PRO A 995 -59.43 -10.02 -23.33
N LEU A 996 -59.55 -8.69 -23.19
CA LEU A 996 -60.58 -7.94 -23.94
C LEU A 996 -60.35 -8.01 -25.45
N ALA A 997 -59.11 -7.81 -25.90
CA ALA A 997 -58.75 -7.94 -27.31
C ALA A 997 -58.97 -9.37 -27.84
N GLY A 998 -58.67 -10.39 -27.02
CA GLY A 998 -58.96 -11.79 -27.30
C GLY A 998 -60.46 -12.09 -27.39
N LEU A 999 -61.27 -11.53 -26.49
CA LEU A 999 -62.74 -11.63 -26.54
C LEU A 999 -63.32 -10.90 -27.75
N LEU A 1000 -62.77 -9.75 -28.13
CA LEU A 1000 -63.14 -9.02 -29.35
C LEU A 1000 -62.75 -9.80 -30.62
N LEU A 1001 -61.59 -10.46 -30.63
CA LEU A 1001 -61.17 -11.40 -31.69
C LEU A 1001 -62.15 -12.57 -31.81
N ILE A 1002 -62.50 -13.21 -30.69
CA ILE A 1002 -63.46 -14.33 -30.66
C ILE A 1002 -64.84 -13.86 -31.11
N ALA A 1003 -65.32 -12.71 -30.64
CA ALA A 1003 -66.60 -12.13 -31.05
C ALA A 1003 -66.63 -11.76 -32.55
N ALA A 1004 -65.54 -11.20 -33.08
CA ALA A 1004 -65.39 -10.90 -34.50
C ALA A 1004 -65.34 -12.19 -35.34
N GLY A 1005 -64.64 -13.23 -34.88
CA GLY A 1005 -64.59 -14.54 -35.51
C GLY A 1005 -65.95 -15.24 -35.52
N ILE A 1006 -66.68 -15.21 -34.40
CA ILE A 1006 -68.07 -15.72 -34.30
C ILE A 1006 -69.00 -14.93 -35.23
N PHE A 1007 -68.89 -13.59 -35.26
CA PHE A 1007 -69.69 -12.76 -36.15
C PHE A 1007 -69.41 -13.08 -37.63
N PHE A 1008 -68.13 -13.25 -38.00
CA PHE A 1008 -67.73 -13.62 -39.36
C PHE A 1008 -68.23 -15.02 -39.73
N PHE A 1009 -68.13 -16.00 -38.83
CA PHE A 1009 -68.65 -17.36 -39.00
C PHE A 1009 -70.18 -17.43 -39.12
N LEU A 1010 -70.90 -16.63 -38.31
CA LEU A 1010 -72.35 -16.51 -38.43
C LEU A 1010 -72.75 -15.80 -39.73
N TYR A 1011 -71.99 -14.78 -40.15
CA TYR A 1011 -72.23 -14.04 -41.39
C TYR A 1011 -71.99 -14.90 -42.63
N THR A 1012 -70.91 -15.69 -42.71
CA THR A 1012 -70.67 -16.62 -43.83
C THR A 1012 -71.80 -17.65 -43.92
N ARG A 1013 -72.23 -18.24 -42.80
CA ARG A 1013 -73.41 -19.13 -42.76
C ARG A 1013 -74.73 -18.45 -43.14
N TYR A 1014 -74.86 -17.14 -42.97
CA TYR A 1014 -76.05 -16.38 -43.37
C TYR A 1014 -76.00 -16.02 -44.87
N SER A 1015 -74.80 -15.74 -45.39
CA SER A 1015 -74.51 -15.52 -46.81
C SER A 1015 -74.80 -16.78 -47.65
N GLU A 1016 -74.40 -17.96 -47.17
CA GLU A 1016 -74.68 -19.25 -47.80
C GLU A 1016 -76.18 -19.56 -47.94
N LYS A 1017 -77.05 -18.97 -47.11
CA LYS A 1017 -78.52 -19.11 -47.23
C LYS A 1017 -79.16 -18.11 -48.19
N GLY A 1018 -78.41 -17.15 -48.74
CA GLY A 1018 -78.93 -16.06 -49.56
C GLY A 1018 -78.76 -16.21 -51.07
N VAL A 1019 -77.89 -17.11 -51.53
CA VAL A 1019 -77.52 -17.22 -52.96
C VAL A 1019 -77.72 -18.63 -53.48
N ASN A 1020 -78.88 -18.87 -54.09
CA ASN A 1020 -79.19 -20.11 -54.77
C ASN A 1020 -78.75 -19.97 -56.25
N TYR A 1021 -77.56 -20.44 -56.59
CA TYR A 1021 -77.13 -20.63 -57.98
C TYR A 1021 -76.83 -22.10 -58.25
N SER A 1022 -77.60 -22.66 -59.18
CA SER A 1022 -77.56 -24.06 -59.56
C SER A 1022 -76.91 -24.26 -60.94
N VAL A 1023 -75.87 -25.11 -60.96
CA VAL A 1023 -75.69 -26.23 -61.91
C VAL A 1023 -74.92 -25.99 -63.25
N LEU A 1024 -73.99 -26.93 -63.53
CA LEU A 1024 -73.15 -27.19 -64.73
C LEU A 1024 -72.01 -26.17 -65.02
N SER A 1025 -70.80 -26.51 -65.49
CA SER A 1025 -70.03 -27.78 -65.70
C SER A 1025 -68.60 -27.40 -66.22
N ASP A 1026 -67.50 -28.18 -66.18
CA ASP A 1026 -67.25 -29.58 -65.79
C ASP A 1026 -65.73 -29.87 -65.50
N ASN A 1027 -65.40 -31.09 -65.04
CA ASN A 1027 -64.13 -31.84 -65.19
C ASN A 1027 -62.73 -31.15 -65.06
N SER A 1028 -62.06 -31.36 -63.92
CA SER A 1028 -60.91 -32.31 -63.88
C SER A 1028 -60.60 -32.78 -62.44
N PHE A 1029 -60.23 -34.05 -62.29
CA PHE A 1029 -60.09 -34.76 -61.02
C PHE A 1029 -58.63 -35.15 -60.76
N LYS A 1030 -58.06 -34.77 -59.61
CA LYS A 1030 -57.46 -35.68 -58.60
C LYS A 1030 -56.74 -34.92 -57.47
N ASN A 1031 -56.88 -35.45 -56.26
CA ASN A 1031 -56.51 -34.76 -55.01
C ASN A 1031 -55.01 -34.82 -54.71
N GLU A 1032 -54.50 -33.72 -54.17
CA GLU A 1032 -53.41 -33.72 -53.18
C GLU A 1032 -54.02 -33.83 -51.79
N GLU A 1033 -53.91 -34.99 -51.12
CA GLU A 1033 -53.80 -35.02 -49.65
C GLU A 1033 -53.21 -36.36 -49.18
N GLU A 1034 -51.88 -36.49 -49.26
CA GLU A 1034 -51.15 -37.52 -48.51
C GLU A 1034 -49.71 -37.05 -48.25
N ARG A 1035 -49.49 -36.34 -47.13
CA ARG A 1035 -48.18 -36.24 -46.41
C ARG A 1035 -48.30 -35.47 -45.11
N LEU A 1036 -48.60 -36.22 -44.05
CA LEU A 1036 -48.27 -35.87 -42.67
C LEU A 1036 -47.92 -37.17 -41.94
N ILE A 1037 -47.04 -37.06 -40.93
CA ILE A 1037 -46.61 -38.08 -39.94
C ILE A 1037 -45.21 -38.70 -40.18
N ASP A 1038 -44.29 -38.30 -39.29
CA ASP A 1038 -43.08 -39.00 -38.79
C ASP A 1038 -41.94 -39.39 -39.78
N HIS A 1039 -40.68 -39.59 -39.35
CA HIS A 1039 -40.18 -39.91 -38.00
C HIS A 1039 -38.70 -39.51 -37.77
N THR A 1040 -38.34 -39.39 -36.49
CA THR A 1040 -37.04 -39.69 -35.80
C THR A 1040 -35.64 -39.61 -36.48
N GLU A 1041 -34.72 -39.06 -35.67
CA GLU A 1041 -33.27 -39.34 -35.52
C GLU A 1041 -32.57 -40.39 -36.44
N LYS A 1042 -31.45 -40.00 -37.07
CA LYS A 1042 -30.08 -40.41 -36.62
C LYS A 1042 -28.91 -39.81 -37.44
N ASN A 1043 -27.79 -39.61 -36.72
CA ASN A 1043 -26.39 -39.35 -37.16
C ASN A 1043 -25.84 -40.43 -38.15
N PRO A 1044 -24.64 -40.27 -38.79
CA PRO A 1044 -23.51 -39.37 -38.44
C PRO A 1044 -22.78 -38.64 -39.62
N GLU A 1045 -21.79 -37.81 -39.25
CA GLU A 1045 -20.51 -37.47 -39.92
C GLU A 1045 -20.35 -37.45 -41.47
N VAL A 1046 -19.70 -36.39 -41.99
CA VAL A 1046 -18.29 -36.46 -42.46
C VAL A 1046 -17.72 -35.05 -42.74
N LYS A 1047 -16.49 -34.80 -42.25
CA LYS A 1047 -15.61 -33.65 -42.55
C LYS A 1047 -15.23 -33.57 -44.04
N TYR A 1048 -14.91 -32.39 -44.57
CA TYR A 1048 -13.55 -32.04 -45.05
C TYR A 1048 -13.44 -30.58 -45.52
N ARG A 1049 -12.30 -29.94 -45.14
CA ARG A 1049 -11.59 -28.77 -45.74
C ARG A 1049 -12.32 -27.80 -46.68
N TYR A 1050 -12.13 -26.50 -46.42
CA TYR A 1050 -11.16 -25.73 -47.23
C TYR A 1050 -10.51 -24.61 -46.38
N GLU A 1051 -9.24 -24.32 -46.67
CA GLU A 1051 -8.41 -23.33 -45.98
C GLU A 1051 -8.29 -22.02 -46.79
N GLU A 1052 -7.63 -21.04 -46.16
CA GLU A 1052 -6.79 -19.99 -46.77
C GLU A 1052 -7.37 -18.62 -47.21
N THR A 1053 -6.72 -17.60 -46.62
CA THR A 1053 -6.43 -16.25 -47.15
C THR A 1053 -7.57 -15.26 -47.41
N LYS A 1054 -7.55 -14.15 -46.66
CA LYS A 1054 -7.04 -12.89 -47.25
C LYS A 1054 -6.50 -11.90 -46.22
N GLU A 1055 -5.62 -11.05 -46.72
CA GLU A 1055 -4.73 -10.14 -46.01
C GLU A 1055 -4.78 -8.75 -46.70
N VAL A 1056 -4.45 -7.69 -45.96
CA VAL A 1056 -4.13 -6.31 -46.41
C VAL A 1056 -5.27 -5.43 -47.00
N GLN A 1057 -5.13 -4.12 -46.75
CA GLN A 1057 -5.88 -2.95 -47.25
C GLN A 1057 -7.19 -2.65 -46.49
N ASP A 1058 -7.46 -1.43 -46.01
CA ASP A 1058 -6.90 -0.11 -46.37
C ASP A 1058 -6.35 0.72 -45.19
N SER A 1059 -5.37 1.55 -45.52
CA SER A 1059 -4.91 2.69 -44.71
C SER A 1059 -5.38 4.02 -45.34
N THR A 1060 -5.11 5.13 -44.64
CA THR A 1060 -5.08 6.50 -45.18
C THR A 1060 -6.41 7.23 -45.36
N ARG A 1061 -6.78 8.03 -44.35
CA ARG A 1061 -7.11 9.44 -44.60
C ARG A 1061 -6.84 10.29 -43.35
N LEU A 1062 -5.91 11.23 -43.48
CA LEU A 1062 -5.51 12.16 -42.43
C LEU A 1062 -5.26 13.51 -43.11
N ASP A 1063 -6.23 14.40 -42.97
CA ASP A 1063 -6.22 15.82 -43.34
C ASP A 1063 -6.77 16.56 -42.10
N LEU A 1064 -6.34 17.75 -41.68
CA LEU A 1064 -5.19 18.59 -42.03
C LEU A 1064 -4.96 19.55 -40.83
N LEU A 1065 -3.73 20.06 -40.72
CA LEU A 1065 -3.26 21.27 -40.02
C LEU A 1065 -4.27 22.10 -39.19
N ASP A 1066 -3.85 22.43 -37.96
CA ASP A 1066 -3.82 23.83 -37.51
C ASP A 1066 -2.52 24.08 -36.73
N GLU A 1067 -1.77 25.12 -37.13
CA GLU A 1067 -0.65 25.69 -36.39
C GLU A 1067 -1.18 26.89 -35.59
N ASP A 1068 -0.83 27.04 -34.30
CA ASP A 1068 -0.07 28.20 -33.78
C ASP A 1068 -0.08 28.35 -32.24
N SER A 1069 0.94 29.06 -31.77
CA SER A 1069 1.06 29.73 -30.45
C SER A 1069 1.44 28.93 -29.18
N SER A 1070 2.76 28.80 -29.00
CA SER A 1070 3.46 29.06 -27.72
C SER A 1070 3.36 30.57 -27.34
N PRO A 1071 3.59 31.02 -26.09
CA PRO A 1071 4.37 30.37 -25.01
C PRO A 1071 3.58 29.91 -23.78
#